data_AF-A0A517VB28-F1
#
_entry.id   AF-A0A517VB28-F1
#
_cell.length_a   1.000
_cell.length_b   1.000
_cell.length_c   1.000
_cell.angle_alpha   90.00
_cell.angle_beta   90.00
_cell.angle_gamma   90.00
#
_symmetry.space_group_name_H-M   'P 1'
#
loop_
_entity.id
_entity.type
_entity.pdbx_description
1 polymer ?
#
loop_
_entity_poly.entity_id
_entity_poly.type
_entity_poly.pdbx_seq_one_letter_code
_entity_poly.pdbx_strand_id
1 'polypeptide(L)'
;MKSISLLLLQIFCLTAVCTSYPGSAEAAELVGYLPRQAKTIQLTDPDACQQLLVTLEDDQKGTQRDVTRKVKYVPFPVGIVKVTSTGFVTPLSNGTATVTARLDENLTVKFPVVVTSFEKQRPVNFYNDVIPQLTRGGCNSGACHGTPSGKNNFHLSLLGFEPANDFEYLTKESLGRRVSAAAPETSLLLRKATGELAHGGGSRFKKGGAEYKLIKRWIQEGMHYDPETGPTVKHIEIYPQNRVLPLHAKQQLTVTAYFSDGTTQDITRVAEYKPNQPKMSEVDHHGLVTLKDMTGTTSVMVRFQEHVAVFMATIPLGKPTPNLPEPTNFIDKHIFAKLKVLGLPPSENCDDSTFLRRVTLDMTGRIPTLAQTREFLSDNRPDKRARKIDELLDSPGYADVFAAKWAGILRNKAGRNLEQIARETFAFHSWIRSSISSNKPYNQFVTELVTARGKSGTNPAVSWYRAVKDPKDQMSDIAQVFLGVRIQCAQCHHHPYEKWSQDDFYGFQAFFTTIGRKEVYKLPEDDTIFHKRMVAVAKNPNTDRELKPTPLDGDALDIPAHRDPRIDLADWISSAENPFFARMLVNRYWKHFFGRGLVEPEDDIRITNPATHPELLDELAESFVKSNYDLKELCRVICNSRTYQFSSFPNKYNQDDDQNYARYYPRRLSAEVMLDAMNDAAGAKNNFNHQPVGVRAVALPDDSANVESFFLRVFGRPQMDTACECERTANADLAQSLHLINSDTMQSILSASDGRAIQLARDKSKDDQTHITELYLLAMSRQPTQDELDTALAHLAKKRQQAAADPKKTSEEQAVKEAYEDIIWVVINTKEFLFNH
;
A
#
# COMPACT_ATOMS: atom_id res chain seq x y z
N MET A 1 52.51 -68.20 12.66
CA MET A 1 52.64 -69.42 11.84
C MET A 1 52.13 -69.11 10.44
N LYS A 2 53.05 -69.08 9.46
CA LYS A 2 52.93 -69.30 7.99
C LYS A 2 51.78 -68.56 7.26
N SER A 3 52.06 -67.45 6.57
CA SER A 3 52.54 -67.34 5.17
C SER A 3 51.43 -67.66 4.16
N ILE A 4 51.04 -66.73 3.27
CA ILE A 4 51.45 -66.56 1.86
C ILE A 4 50.62 -65.32 1.37
N SER A 5 51.05 -64.28 0.65
CA SER A 5 52.20 -63.99 -0.22
C SER A 5 52.48 -62.48 -0.31
N LEU A 6 53.74 -62.12 -0.55
CA LEU A 6 54.32 -60.80 -0.81
C LEU A 6 54.58 -60.61 -2.32
N LEU A 7 54.42 -59.38 -2.85
CA LEU A 7 55.28 -58.59 -3.80
C LEU A 7 54.37 -57.55 -4.51
N LEU A 8 54.43 -56.23 -4.26
CA LEU A 8 55.42 -55.20 -4.66
C LEU A 8 55.82 -55.26 -6.16
N LEU A 9 55.34 -54.34 -6.99
CA LEU A 9 56.06 -53.14 -7.49
C LEU A 9 55.27 -52.41 -8.61
N GLN A 10 55.60 -51.13 -8.81
CA GLN A 10 55.45 -50.29 -10.04
C GLN A 10 54.23 -49.36 -10.21
N ILE A 11 54.48 -48.09 -9.84
CA ILE A 11 54.38 -46.88 -10.69
C ILE A 11 53.48 -47.02 -11.93
N PHE A 12 52.35 -46.29 -11.96
CA PHE A 12 51.77 -45.82 -13.23
C PHE A 12 51.01 -44.50 -13.06
N CYS A 13 51.23 -43.63 -14.04
CA CYS A 13 50.63 -42.32 -14.25
C CYS A 13 49.11 -42.27 -14.00
N LEU A 14 48.66 -41.24 -13.29
CA LEU A 14 47.27 -40.78 -13.37
C LEU A 14 47.01 -40.23 -14.78
N THR A 15 46.41 -41.05 -15.64
CA THR A 15 45.60 -40.58 -16.76
C THR A 15 44.17 -40.39 -16.24
N ALA A 16 43.77 -39.12 -16.10
CA ALA A 16 42.39 -38.74 -15.89
C ALA A 16 41.54 -39.22 -17.08
N VAL A 17 40.73 -40.25 -16.87
CA VAL A 17 39.66 -40.61 -17.80
C VAL A 17 38.52 -39.63 -17.53
N CYS A 18 38.40 -38.61 -18.37
CA CYS A 18 37.19 -37.82 -18.53
C CYS A 18 36.06 -38.75 -18.97
N THR A 19 35.29 -39.29 -18.03
CA THR A 19 33.94 -39.76 -18.32
C THR A 19 33.06 -38.52 -18.46
N SER A 20 33.01 -38.00 -19.68
CA SER A 20 31.98 -37.06 -20.11
C SER A 20 30.62 -37.73 -19.92
N TYR A 21 29.91 -37.36 -18.86
CA TYR A 21 28.46 -37.52 -18.84
C TYR A 21 27.90 -36.75 -20.04
N PRO A 22 27.13 -37.39 -20.95
CA PRO A 22 26.39 -36.63 -21.94
C PRO A 22 25.31 -35.88 -21.17
N GLY A 23 25.51 -34.58 -20.94
CA GLY A 23 24.43 -33.69 -20.57
C GLY A 23 23.39 -33.75 -21.68
N SER A 24 22.24 -34.37 -21.42
CA SER A 24 21.08 -34.24 -22.27
C SER A 24 20.74 -32.76 -22.36
N ALA A 25 20.86 -32.20 -23.57
CA ALA A 25 20.30 -30.90 -23.88
C ALA A 25 18.77 -31.04 -23.81
N GLU A 26 18.18 -30.75 -22.66
CA GLU A 26 16.72 -30.72 -22.53
C GLU A 26 16.18 -29.49 -23.25
N ALA A 27 15.28 -29.76 -24.21
CA ALA A 27 14.57 -28.80 -25.04
C ALA A 27 13.35 -28.26 -24.29
N ALA A 28 12.74 -27.18 -24.80
CA ALA A 28 11.51 -26.64 -24.22
C ALA A 28 10.43 -27.74 -24.03
N GLU A 29 9.71 -27.72 -22.90
CA GLU A 29 8.70 -28.72 -22.57
C GLU A 29 7.33 -28.12 -22.25
N LEU A 30 6.27 -28.91 -22.42
CA LEU A 30 4.92 -28.53 -22.00
C LEU A 30 4.64 -29.09 -20.61
N VAL A 31 4.39 -28.19 -19.66
CA VAL A 31 3.97 -28.51 -18.31
C VAL A 31 2.49 -28.19 -18.17
N GLY A 32 1.73 -29.17 -17.70
CA GLY A 32 0.31 -29.04 -17.38
C GLY A 32 0.14 -28.85 -15.88
N TYR A 33 -0.68 -27.88 -15.48
CA TYR A 33 -1.00 -27.70 -14.07
C TYR A 33 -2.25 -28.49 -13.68
N LEU A 34 -2.19 -29.14 -12.52
CA LEU A 34 -3.33 -29.69 -11.80
C LEU A 34 -3.25 -29.28 -10.32
N PRO A 35 -4.37 -28.91 -9.68
CA PRO A 35 -4.39 -28.53 -8.26
C PRO A 35 -3.76 -29.60 -7.35
N ARG A 36 -2.98 -29.17 -6.34
CA ARG A 36 -2.21 -30.04 -5.43
C ARG A 36 -1.30 -31.07 -6.12
N GLN A 37 -0.83 -30.79 -7.34
CA GLN A 37 -0.10 -31.76 -8.15
C GLN A 37 -0.88 -33.08 -8.32
N ALA A 38 -2.21 -33.00 -8.37
CA ALA A 38 -3.04 -34.16 -8.61
C ALA A 38 -2.60 -34.87 -9.89
N LYS A 39 -2.59 -36.20 -9.86
CA LYS A 39 -2.21 -37.01 -11.03
C LYS A 39 -3.33 -37.14 -12.06
N THR A 40 -4.57 -36.84 -11.65
CA THR A 40 -5.78 -37.11 -12.43
C THR A 40 -6.85 -36.08 -12.09
N ILE A 41 -7.56 -35.59 -13.11
CA ILE A 41 -8.75 -34.74 -12.98
C ILE A 41 -9.95 -35.62 -12.62
N GLN A 42 -10.65 -35.26 -11.55
CA GLN A 42 -11.88 -35.94 -11.12
C GLN A 42 -13.09 -35.05 -11.45
N LEU A 43 -14.00 -35.55 -12.28
CA LEU A 43 -15.28 -34.90 -12.59
C LEU A 43 -16.39 -35.79 -12.02
N THR A 44 -17.07 -35.33 -10.97
CA THR A 44 -17.93 -36.16 -10.10
C THR A 44 -19.43 -36.02 -10.36
N ASP A 45 -19.84 -35.17 -11.29
CA ASP A 45 -21.23 -34.93 -11.68
C ASP A 45 -21.28 -34.20 -13.04
N PRO A 46 -22.45 -34.04 -13.69
CA PRO A 46 -22.59 -33.35 -14.97
C PRO A 46 -22.15 -31.88 -15.03
N ASP A 47 -22.17 -31.17 -13.91
CA ASP A 47 -21.81 -29.75 -13.83
C ASP A 47 -20.34 -29.56 -13.43
N ALA A 48 -19.66 -30.62 -13.01
CA ALA A 48 -18.23 -30.61 -12.72
C ALA A 48 -17.45 -30.14 -13.96
N CYS A 49 -16.43 -29.31 -13.73
CA CYS A 49 -15.60 -28.79 -14.80
C CYS A 49 -14.16 -28.58 -14.34
N GLN A 50 -13.26 -28.43 -15.30
CA GLN A 50 -11.86 -28.11 -15.05
C GLN A 50 -11.35 -27.17 -16.13
N GLN A 51 -10.74 -26.05 -15.73
CA GLN A 51 -9.90 -25.25 -16.59
C GLN A 51 -8.50 -25.88 -16.63
N LEU A 52 -8.06 -26.32 -17.80
CA LEU A 52 -6.68 -26.74 -18.02
C LEU A 52 -5.80 -25.51 -18.17
N LEU A 53 -4.56 -25.63 -17.72
CA LEU A 53 -3.51 -24.66 -17.94
C LEU A 53 -2.27 -25.38 -18.48
N VAL A 54 -1.74 -24.86 -19.58
CA VAL A 54 -0.56 -25.41 -20.23
C VAL A 54 0.49 -24.31 -20.36
N THR A 55 1.64 -24.54 -19.75
CA THR A 55 2.80 -23.67 -19.80
C THR A 55 3.88 -24.32 -20.65
N LEU A 56 4.45 -23.54 -21.57
CA LEU A 56 5.71 -23.89 -22.23
C LEU A 56 6.85 -23.37 -21.35
N GLU A 57 7.67 -24.29 -20.83
CA GLU A 57 8.87 -23.98 -20.05
C GLU A 57 10.10 -24.13 -20.95
N ASP A 58 10.96 -23.11 -20.94
CA ASP A 58 12.24 -23.11 -21.65
C ASP A 58 13.34 -22.97 -20.59
N ASP A 59 13.87 -24.11 -20.14
CA ASP A 59 14.85 -24.21 -19.05
C ASP A 59 16.16 -23.47 -19.38
N GLN A 60 16.52 -23.36 -20.65
CA GLN A 60 17.72 -22.62 -21.07
C GLN A 60 17.57 -21.12 -20.83
N LYS A 61 16.35 -20.59 -20.86
CA LYS A 61 16.05 -19.17 -20.66
C LYS A 61 15.36 -18.89 -19.33
N GLY A 62 14.99 -19.92 -18.58
CA GLY A 62 14.14 -19.80 -17.39
C GLY A 62 12.81 -19.09 -17.67
N THR A 63 12.29 -19.18 -18.91
CA THR A 63 11.07 -18.47 -19.29
C THR A 63 9.87 -19.40 -19.30
N GLN A 64 8.78 -18.94 -18.69
CA GLN A 64 7.49 -19.64 -18.68
C GLN A 64 6.50 -18.85 -19.53
N ARG A 65 5.84 -19.52 -20.49
CA ARG A 65 4.85 -18.90 -21.38
C ARG A 65 3.55 -19.65 -21.37
N ASP A 66 2.44 -18.92 -21.25
CA ASP A 66 1.13 -19.52 -21.44
C ASP A 66 0.92 -19.93 -22.90
N VAL A 67 0.59 -21.20 -23.11
CA VAL A 67 0.18 -21.74 -24.40
C VAL A 67 -1.18 -22.45 -24.31
N THR A 68 -1.92 -22.25 -23.22
CA THR A 68 -3.22 -22.86 -22.94
C THR A 68 -4.20 -22.68 -24.10
N ARG A 69 -4.26 -21.47 -24.67
CA ARG A 69 -5.15 -21.17 -25.81
C ARG A 69 -4.50 -21.36 -27.19
N LYS A 70 -3.25 -21.86 -27.23
CA LYS A 70 -2.48 -22.11 -28.46
C LYS A 70 -2.35 -23.60 -28.78
N VAL A 71 -2.43 -24.46 -27.78
CA VAL A 71 -2.43 -25.92 -27.96
C VAL A 71 -3.74 -26.43 -28.54
N LYS A 72 -3.67 -27.55 -29.25
CA LYS A 72 -4.83 -28.34 -29.67
C LYS A 72 -5.11 -29.42 -28.62
N TYR A 73 -6.31 -29.42 -28.06
CA TYR A 73 -6.77 -30.44 -27.12
C TYR A 73 -7.42 -31.62 -27.86
N VAL A 74 -6.99 -32.85 -27.53
CA VAL A 74 -7.51 -34.09 -28.11
C VAL A 74 -7.87 -35.05 -26.96
N PRO A 75 -9.17 -35.19 -26.61
CA PRO A 75 -9.61 -36.19 -25.65
C PRO A 75 -9.67 -37.58 -26.29
N PHE A 76 -9.21 -38.61 -25.56
CA PHE A 76 -9.34 -40.01 -25.96
C PHE A 76 -9.65 -40.91 -24.74
N PRO A 77 -10.62 -41.83 -24.80
CA PRO A 77 -11.55 -42.06 -25.91
C PRO A 77 -12.52 -40.88 -26.11
N VAL A 78 -13.03 -40.74 -27.33
CA VAL A 78 -14.04 -39.73 -27.66
C VAL A 78 -15.35 -40.07 -26.96
N GLY A 79 -16.09 -39.07 -26.48
CA GLY A 79 -17.42 -39.25 -25.87
C GLY A 79 -17.45 -39.28 -24.34
N ILE A 80 -16.29 -39.28 -23.67
CA ILE A 80 -16.19 -39.22 -22.19
C ILE A 80 -16.17 -37.78 -21.69
N VAL A 81 -15.36 -36.92 -22.32
CA VAL A 81 -15.26 -35.48 -21.99
C VAL A 81 -15.24 -34.63 -23.26
N LYS A 82 -15.69 -33.39 -23.12
CA LYS A 82 -15.53 -32.32 -24.11
C LYS A 82 -14.50 -31.33 -23.61
N VAL A 83 -13.62 -30.88 -24.50
CA VAL A 83 -12.60 -29.86 -24.21
C VAL A 83 -12.73 -28.73 -25.23
N THR A 84 -12.83 -27.49 -24.77
CA THR A 84 -12.85 -26.32 -25.67
C THR A 84 -11.43 -25.93 -26.09
N SER A 85 -11.31 -25.05 -27.09
CA SER A 85 -10.02 -24.44 -27.48
C SER A 85 -9.40 -23.55 -26.39
N THR A 86 -10.17 -23.20 -25.35
CA THR A 86 -9.67 -22.46 -24.20
C THR A 86 -9.17 -23.37 -23.09
N GLY A 87 -9.17 -24.69 -23.27
CA GLY A 87 -8.79 -25.66 -22.23
C GLY A 87 -9.88 -25.96 -21.21
N PHE A 88 -11.13 -25.62 -21.47
CA PHE A 88 -12.24 -25.88 -20.54
C PHE A 88 -12.82 -27.29 -20.76
N VAL A 89 -12.73 -28.14 -19.73
CA VAL A 89 -13.17 -29.54 -19.75
C VAL A 89 -14.53 -29.68 -19.08
N THR A 90 -15.45 -30.37 -19.74
CA THR A 90 -16.78 -30.75 -19.20
C THR A 90 -17.06 -32.22 -19.49
N PRO A 91 -17.74 -32.95 -18.57
CA PRO A 91 -18.04 -34.36 -18.77
C PRO A 91 -19.14 -34.57 -19.83
N LEU A 92 -19.13 -35.74 -20.46
CA LEU A 92 -20.14 -36.21 -21.43
C LEU A 92 -20.73 -37.57 -21.06
N SER A 93 -19.95 -38.44 -20.39
CA SER A 93 -20.40 -39.73 -19.88
C SER A 93 -19.40 -40.28 -18.84
N ASN A 94 -19.82 -41.25 -18.04
CA ASN A 94 -18.93 -41.93 -17.08
C ASN A 94 -17.79 -42.68 -17.80
N GLY A 95 -16.59 -42.64 -17.23
CA GLY A 95 -15.45 -43.41 -17.72
C GLY A 95 -14.11 -42.71 -17.49
N THR A 96 -13.08 -43.24 -18.13
CA THR A 96 -11.72 -42.67 -18.06
C THR A 96 -11.33 -42.15 -19.44
N ALA A 97 -10.68 -40.99 -19.47
CA ALA A 97 -10.15 -40.38 -20.67
C ALA A 97 -8.78 -39.76 -20.39
N THR A 98 -8.02 -39.52 -21.44
CA THR A 98 -6.81 -38.70 -21.41
C THR A 98 -7.00 -37.55 -22.36
N VAL A 99 -6.90 -36.32 -21.85
CA VAL A 99 -6.85 -35.12 -22.68
C VAL A 99 -5.40 -34.85 -23.03
N THR A 100 -5.04 -34.96 -24.30
CA THR A 100 -3.70 -34.58 -24.78
C THR A 100 -3.74 -33.16 -25.30
N ALA A 101 -2.96 -32.26 -24.71
CA ALA A 101 -2.69 -30.93 -25.24
C ALA A 101 -1.44 -30.99 -26.12
N ARG A 102 -1.54 -30.52 -27.37
CA ARG A 102 -0.45 -30.56 -28.36
C ARG A 102 -0.14 -29.18 -28.89
N LEU A 103 1.11 -28.72 -28.75
CA LEU A 103 1.59 -27.49 -29.40
C LEU A 103 2.18 -27.80 -30.79
N ASP A 104 3.00 -28.85 -30.87
CA ASP A 104 3.55 -29.42 -32.10
C ASP A 104 3.67 -30.96 -31.95
N GLU A 105 4.27 -31.67 -32.91
CA GLU A 105 4.33 -33.14 -32.86
C GLU A 105 5.11 -33.71 -31.67
N ASN A 106 6.10 -32.95 -31.14
CA ASN A 106 6.99 -33.38 -30.07
C ASN A 106 6.62 -32.75 -28.71
N LEU A 107 5.93 -31.61 -28.72
CA LEU A 107 5.49 -30.87 -27.54
C LEU A 107 4.05 -31.24 -27.21
N THR A 108 3.91 -32.21 -26.32
CA THR A 108 2.61 -32.66 -25.79
C THR A 108 2.63 -32.77 -24.28
N VAL A 109 1.47 -32.52 -23.65
CA VAL A 109 1.22 -32.85 -22.25
C VAL A 109 -0.12 -33.56 -22.13
N LYS A 110 -0.22 -34.53 -21.21
CA LYS A 110 -1.39 -35.37 -21.02
C LYS A 110 -2.03 -35.11 -19.67
N PHE A 111 -3.34 -34.98 -19.67
CA PHE A 111 -4.16 -34.85 -18.47
C PHE A 111 -5.07 -36.07 -18.35
N PRO A 112 -4.79 -37.00 -17.44
CA PRO A 112 -5.72 -38.08 -17.11
C PRO A 112 -7.00 -37.50 -16.50
N VAL A 113 -8.16 -37.98 -16.95
CA VAL A 113 -9.48 -37.56 -16.49
C VAL A 113 -10.32 -38.78 -16.14
N VAL A 114 -11.00 -38.73 -15.01
CA VAL A 114 -11.97 -39.73 -14.59
C VAL A 114 -13.31 -39.01 -14.36
N VAL A 115 -14.34 -39.48 -15.07
CA VAL A 115 -15.72 -39.02 -14.91
C VAL A 115 -16.48 -40.09 -14.15
N THR A 116 -17.07 -39.71 -13.01
CA THR A 116 -17.94 -40.56 -12.21
C THR A 116 -19.28 -39.89 -11.99
N SER A 117 -20.30 -40.69 -11.69
CA SER A 117 -21.63 -40.21 -11.30
C SER A 117 -22.27 -39.21 -12.29
N PHE A 118 -21.95 -39.28 -13.58
CA PHE A 118 -22.57 -38.42 -14.60
C PHE A 118 -24.10 -38.56 -14.67
N GLU A 119 -24.64 -39.74 -14.37
CA GLU A 119 -26.11 -39.91 -14.33
C GLU A 119 -26.76 -39.31 -13.06
N LYS A 120 -25.96 -38.90 -12.07
CA LYS A 120 -26.41 -38.31 -10.81
C LYS A 120 -26.13 -36.81 -10.85
N GLN A 121 -27.14 -36.03 -11.18
CA GLN A 121 -27.05 -34.58 -11.09
C GLN A 121 -27.07 -34.14 -9.63
N ARG A 122 -26.04 -33.42 -9.19
CA ARG A 122 -26.01 -32.86 -7.83
C ARG A 122 -27.07 -31.74 -7.69
N PRO A 123 -27.77 -31.67 -6.55
CA PRO A 123 -28.65 -30.54 -6.27
C PRO A 123 -27.86 -29.21 -6.31
N VAL A 124 -28.49 -28.16 -6.79
CA VAL A 124 -27.93 -26.80 -6.76
C VAL A 124 -28.10 -26.24 -5.36
N ASN A 125 -26.99 -25.87 -4.73
CA ASN A 125 -27.02 -25.24 -3.41
C ASN A 125 -27.05 -23.72 -3.55
N PHE A 126 -27.90 -23.05 -2.77
CA PHE A 126 -28.03 -21.60 -2.84
C PHE A 126 -26.71 -20.84 -2.59
N TYR A 127 -25.95 -21.22 -1.56
CA TYR A 127 -24.74 -20.50 -1.17
C TYR A 127 -23.55 -20.81 -2.08
N ASN A 128 -23.33 -22.08 -2.42
CA ASN A 128 -22.18 -22.49 -3.22
C ASN A 128 -22.36 -22.30 -4.73
N ASP A 129 -23.60 -22.29 -5.23
CA ASP A 129 -23.85 -22.24 -6.67
C ASP A 129 -24.58 -20.98 -7.12
N VAL A 130 -25.64 -20.55 -6.41
CA VAL A 130 -26.50 -19.43 -6.84
C VAL A 130 -25.88 -18.08 -6.51
N ILE A 131 -25.43 -17.87 -5.27
CA ILE A 131 -24.81 -16.61 -4.83
C ILE A 131 -23.62 -16.21 -5.71
N PRO A 132 -22.69 -17.12 -6.09
CA PRO A 132 -21.62 -16.77 -7.00
C PRO A 132 -22.10 -16.26 -8.37
N GLN A 133 -23.19 -16.80 -8.92
CA GLN A 133 -23.77 -16.28 -10.17
C GLN A 133 -24.35 -14.87 -9.98
N LEU A 134 -25.05 -14.63 -8.87
CA LEU A 134 -25.60 -13.30 -8.56
C LEU A 134 -24.48 -12.26 -8.37
N THR A 135 -23.40 -12.66 -7.71
CA THR A 135 -22.21 -11.83 -7.46
C THR A 135 -21.51 -11.49 -8.76
N ARG A 136 -21.21 -12.50 -9.57
CA ARG A 136 -20.61 -12.31 -10.89
C ARG A 136 -21.49 -11.50 -11.84
N GLY A 137 -22.81 -11.63 -11.73
CA GLY A 137 -23.78 -10.78 -12.45
C GLY A 137 -23.86 -9.34 -11.93
N GLY A 138 -23.22 -9.02 -10.80
CA GLY A 138 -23.27 -7.72 -10.13
C GLY A 138 -24.60 -7.44 -9.42
N CYS A 139 -25.48 -8.43 -9.27
CA CYS A 139 -26.83 -8.27 -8.71
C CYS A 139 -26.80 -7.81 -7.25
N ASN A 140 -25.90 -8.38 -6.45
CA ASN A 140 -25.67 -8.07 -5.03
C ASN A 140 -24.49 -7.10 -4.81
N SER A 141 -24.10 -6.34 -5.84
CA SER A 141 -23.11 -5.26 -5.68
C SER A 141 -23.71 -4.03 -5.01
N GLY A 142 -22.87 -3.18 -4.41
CA GLY A 142 -23.29 -1.91 -3.81
C GLY A 142 -23.89 -0.90 -4.80
N ALA A 143 -23.77 -1.11 -6.11
CA ALA A 143 -24.45 -0.30 -7.12
C ALA A 143 -25.87 -0.82 -7.44
N CYS A 144 -26.20 -2.05 -7.03
CA CYS A 144 -27.46 -2.74 -7.31
C CYS A 144 -28.19 -3.09 -6.00
N HIS A 145 -28.49 -4.37 -5.73
CA HIS A 145 -29.27 -4.77 -4.56
C HIS A 145 -28.43 -4.96 -3.29
N GLY A 146 -27.10 -4.88 -3.39
CA GLY A 146 -26.14 -5.03 -2.28
C GLY A 146 -25.99 -3.79 -1.38
N THR A 147 -26.83 -2.77 -1.54
CA THR A 147 -26.85 -1.61 -0.63
C THR A 147 -27.61 -1.96 0.65
N PRO A 148 -27.28 -1.36 1.81
CA PRO A 148 -28.02 -1.63 3.06
C PRO A 148 -29.54 -1.43 2.97
N SER A 149 -30.00 -0.47 2.17
CA SER A 149 -31.43 -0.20 1.92
C SER A 149 -32.03 -0.99 0.75
N GLY A 150 -31.23 -1.78 0.04
CA GLY A 150 -31.60 -2.41 -1.24
C GLY A 150 -32.05 -1.40 -2.31
N LYS A 151 -32.74 -1.92 -3.32
CA LYS A 151 -33.37 -1.12 -4.39
C LYS A 151 -34.77 -1.62 -4.67
N ASN A 152 -35.73 -0.71 -4.76
CA ASN A 152 -37.13 -1.01 -5.08
C ASN A 152 -37.74 -2.12 -4.20
N ASN A 153 -37.55 -2.00 -2.88
CA ASN A 153 -38.00 -2.98 -1.89
C ASN A 153 -37.45 -4.39 -2.15
N PHE A 154 -36.22 -4.51 -2.64
CA PHE A 154 -35.50 -5.77 -2.70
C PHE A 154 -34.04 -5.53 -2.34
N HIS A 155 -33.58 -6.21 -1.30
CA HIS A 155 -32.19 -6.17 -0.83
C HIS A 155 -31.56 -7.55 -0.92
N LEU A 156 -30.28 -7.54 -1.25
CA LEU A 156 -29.35 -8.65 -1.04
C LEU A 156 -28.22 -8.11 -0.16
N SER A 157 -27.58 -8.97 0.59
CA SER A 157 -26.35 -8.69 1.30
C SER A 157 -25.25 -8.34 0.29
N LEU A 158 -24.36 -7.43 0.67
CA LEU A 158 -23.26 -7.04 -0.21
C LEU A 158 -22.42 -8.27 -0.57
N LEU A 159 -22.25 -8.54 -1.86
CA LEU A 159 -21.48 -9.67 -2.40
C LEU A 159 -21.90 -11.06 -1.89
N GLY A 160 -23.07 -11.19 -1.27
CA GLY A 160 -23.58 -12.48 -0.80
C GLY A 160 -23.02 -12.93 0.54
N PHE A 161 -22.50 -12.00 1.36
CA PHE A 161 -21.86 -12.30 2.65
C PHE A 161 -22.83 -12.75 3.74
N GLU A 162 -24.13 -12.57 3.58
CA GLU A 162 -25.15 -13.07 4.51
C GLU A 162 -26.15 -13.99 3.77
N PRO A 163 -25.74 -15.23 3.43
CA PRO A 163 -26.51 -16.11 2.57
C PRO A 163 -27.89 -16.49 3.14
N ALA A 164 -28.03 -16.55 4.47
CA ALA A 164 -29.33 -16.84 5.09
C ALA A 164 -30.35 -15.72 4.83
N ASN A 165 -29.91 -14.47 4.97
CA ASN A 165 -30.71 -13.28 4.70
C ASN A 165 -31.07 -13.22 3.21
N ASP A 166 -30.09 -13.41 2.34
CA ASP A 166 -30.31 -13.44 0.88
C ASP A 166 -31.33 -14.49 0.44
N PHE A 167 -31.23 -15.69 1.02
CA PHE A 167 -32.17 -16.76 0.75
C PHE A 167 -33.60 -16.35 1.12
N GLU A 168 -33.78 -15.79 2.32
CA GLU A 168 -35.09 -15.36 2.81
C GLU A 168 -35.68 -14.22 1.96
N TYR A 169 -34.86 -13.23 1.61
CA TYR A 169 -35.27 -12.10 0.79
C TYR A 169 -35.68 -12.52 -0.62
N LEU A 170 -35.01 -13.53 -1.15
CA LEU A 170 -35.29 -14.04 -2.48
C LEU A 170 -36.50 -14.98 -2.49
N THR A 171 -36.69 -15.82 -1.47
CA THR A 171 -37.66 -16.93 -1.51
C THR A 171 -38.93 -16.68 -0.70
N LYS A 172 -38.88 -15.88 0.38
CA LYS A 172 -40.00 -15.72 1.33
C LYS A 172 -40.58 -14.31 1.35
N GLU A 173 -39.72 -13.30 1.34
CA GLU A 173 -40.13 -11.91 1.47
C GLU A 173 -41.07 -11.48 0.32
N SER A 174 -41.94 -10.50 0.58
CA SER A 174 -43.01 -10.09 -0.37
C SER A 174 -43.89 -11.26 -0.85
N LEU A 175 -44.23 -12.19 0.06
CA LEU A 175 -45.05 -13.37 -0.20
C LEU A 175 -44.46 -14.29 -1.30
N GLY A 176 -43.13 -14.41 -1.35
CA GLY A 176 -42.41 -15.29 -2.28
C GLY A 176 -42.50 -14.87 -3.75
N ARG A 177 -42.99 -13.67 -4.07
CA ARG A 177 -43.26 -13.23 -5.47
C ARG A 177 -42.06 -13.26 -6.42
N ARG A 178 -40.83 -13.38 -5.91
CA ARG A 178 -39.60 -13.26 -6.69
C ARG A 178 -39.19 -14.57 -7.36
N VAL A 179 -39.65 -15.70 -6.81
CA VAL A 179 -39.37 -17.05 -7.30
C VAL A 179 -40.68 -17.83 -7.42
N SER A 180 -40.90 -18.50 -8.55
CA SER A 180 -42.06 -19.35 -8.78
C SER A 180 -41.62 -20.79 -8.99
N ALA A 181 -41.75 -21.64 -7.97
CA ALA A 181 -41.38 -23.06 -8.07
C ALA A 181 -42.25 -23.82 -9.11
N ALA A 182 -43.54 -23.48 -9.21
CA ALA A 182 -44.46 -24.11 -10.16
C ALA A 182 -44.20 -23.70 -11.62
N ALA A 183 -43.65 -22.49 -11.85
CA ALA A 183 -43.30 -22.00 -13.17
C ALA A 183 -41.96 -21.22 -13.12
N PRO A 184 -40.82 -21.91 -12.99
CA PRO A 184 -39.50 -21.30 -12.77
C PRO A 184 -39.15 -20.19 -13.75
N GLU A 185 -39.44 -20.40 -15.03
CA GLU A 185 -39.19 -19.44 -16.13
C GLU A 185 -39.88 -18.09 -15.91
N THR A 186 -40.99 -18.09 -15.17
CA THR A 186 -41.81 -16.90 -14.90
C THR A 186 -41.33 -16.10 -13.68
N SER A 187 -40.38 -16.65 -12.92
CA SER A 187 -39.79 -16.02 -11.74
C SER A 187 -39.28 -14.61 -12.05
N LEU A 188 -39.63 -13.63 -11.22
CA LEU A 188 -39.16 -12.25 -11.40
C LEU A 188 -37.65 -12.16 -11.38
N LEU A 189 -36.98 -13.00 -10.56
CA LEU A 189 -35.53 -13.13 -10.55
C LEU A 189 -34.97 -13.37 -11.96
N LEU A 190 -35.44 -14.41 -12.65
CA LEU A 190 -34.94 -14.78 -13.98
C LEU A 190 -35.34 -13.74 -15.04
N ARG A 191 -36.59 -13.27 -15.03
CA ARG A 191 -37.09 -12.33 -16.05
C ARG A 191 -36.42 -10.96 -15.95
N LYS A 192 -36.17 -10.45 -14.74
CA LYS A 192 -35.43 -9.20 -14.56
C LYS A 192 -33.94 -9.37 -14.85
N ALA A 193 -33.34 -10.47 -14.41
CA ALA A 193 -31.92 -10.72 -14.66
C ALA A 193 -31.61 -10.91 -16.14
N THR A 194 -32.53 -11.44 -16.94
CA THR A 194 -32.37 -11.57 -18.40
C THR A 194 -32.79 -10.35 -19.20
N GLY A 195 -33.47 -9.38 -18.58
CA GLY A 195 -34.05 -8.22 -19.25
C GLY A 195 -35.37 -8.51 -19.98
N GLU A 196 -35.96 -9.69 -19.80
CA GLU A 196 -37.32 -10.01 -20.29
C GLU A 196 -38.41 -9.15 -19.60
N LEU A 197 -38.10 -8.61 -18.43
CA LEU A 197 -38.91 -7.59 -17.76
C LEU A 197 -38.01 -6.39 -17.43
N ALA A 198 -38.56 -5.19 -17.60
CA ALA A 198 -37.83 -3.95 -17.35
C ALA A 198 -37.18 -3.94 -15.95
N HIS A 199 -35.88 -3.64 -15.94
CA HIS A 199 -35.05 -3.64 -14.76
C HIS A 199 -34.04 -2.49 -14.85
N GLY A 200 -34.03 -1.61 -13.86
CA GLY A 200 -33.12 -0.46 -13.84
C GLY A 200 -31.64 -0.83 -13.87
N GLY A 201 -31.29 -2.03 -13.40
CA GLY A 201 -29.93 -2.57 -13.50
C GLY A 201 -29.58 -3.18 -14.86
N GLY A 202 -30.48 -3.15 -15.85
CA GLY A 202 -30.29 -3.79 -17.15
C GLY A 202 -30.31 -5.33 -17.10
N SER A 203 -30.00 -5.94 -18.25
CA SER A 203 -29.81 -7.39 -18.37
C SER A 203 -28.45 -7.78 -17.80
N ARG A 204 -28.43 -8.76 -16.89
CA ARG A 204 -27.23 -9.31 -16.23
C ARG A 204 -26.90 -10.72 -16.70
N PHE A 205 -27.88 -11.48 -17.15
CA PHE A 205 -27.72 -12.83 -17.66
C PHE A 205 -28.30 -12.95 -19.08
N LYS A 206 -27.75 -13.87 -19.87
CA LYS A 206 -28.35 -14.25 -21.15
C LYS A 206 -29.46 -15.28 -20.91
N LYS A 207 -30.64 -15.09 -21.51
CA LYS A 207 -31.71 -16.11 -21.49
C LYS A 207 -31.19 -17.43 -22.08
N GLY A 208 -31.36 -18.53 -21.36
CA GLY A 208 -30.81 -19.84 -21.73
C GLY A 208 -29.30 -19.99 -21.57
N GLY A 209 -28.61 -18.99 -21.02
CA GLY A 209 -27.21 -19.06 -20.60
C GLY A 209 -26.98 -20.04 -19.43
N ALA A 210 -25.72 -20.28 -19.06
CA ALA A 210 -25.38 -21.22 -18.00
C ALA A 210 -25.92 -20.76 -16.64
N GLU A 211 -25.76 -19.48 -16.32
CA GLU A 211 -26.22 -18.85 -15.08
C GLU A 211 -27.74 -18.93 -14.96
N TYR A 212 -28.45 -18.63 -16.06
CA TYR A 212 -29.91 -18.75 -16.14
C TYR A 212 -30.36 -20.20 -15.89
N LYS A 213 -29.72 -21.17 -16.55
CA LYS A 213 -30.09 -22.59 -16.42
C LYS A 213 -29.84 -23.11 -15.01
N LEU A 214 -28.73 -22.71 -14.38
CA LEU A 214 -28.39 -23.11 -13.01
C LEU A 214 -29.41 -22.54 -12.01
N ILE A 215 -29.70 -21.24 -12.08
CA ILE A 215 -30.66 -20.60 -11.18
C ILE A 215 -32.07 -21.16 -11.42
N LYS A 216 -32.46 -21.37 -12.68
CA LYS A 216 -33.73 -22.03 -13.01
C LYS A 216 -33.81 -23.43 -12.41
N ARG A 217 -32.74 -24.23 -12.50
CA ARG A 217 -32.68 -25.57 -11.94
C ARG A 217 -32.80 -25.55 -10.42
N TRP A 218 -32.10 -24.65 -9.75
CA TRP A 218 -32.26 -24.42 -8.31
C TRP A 218 -33.72 -24.16 -7.92
N ILE A 219 -34.44 -23.35 -8.70
CA ILE A 219 -35.87 -23.10 -8.47
C ILE A 219 -36.70 -24.38 -8.69
N GLN A 220 -36.40 -25.16 -9.73
CA GLN A 220 -37.08 -26.42 -10.05
C GLN A 220 -36.90 -27.49 -8.98
N GLU A 221 -35.71 -27.55 -8.38
CA GLU A 221 -35.35 -28.51 -7.34
C GLU A 221 -35.96 -28.13 -5.97
N GLY A 222 -36.62 -26.97 -5.85
CA GLY A 222 -37.26 -26.53 -4.62
C GLY A 222 -36.40 -25.59 -3.79
N MET A 223 -35.43 -24.92 -4.41
CA MET A 223 -34.59 -23.87 -3.81
C MET A 223 -33.78 -24.36 -2.61
N HIS A 224 -32.98 -25.41 -2.78
CA HIS A 224 -32.19 -25.98 -1.69
C HIS A 224 -31.21 -24.98 -1.06
N TYR A 225 -31.15 -24.98 0.28
CA TYR A 225 -30.19 -24.24 1.09
C TYR A 225 -29.94 -24.99 2.40
N ASP A 226 -28.69 -25.45 2.57
CA ASP A 226 -28.27 -26.30 3.68
C ASP A 226 -27.21 -25.59 4.56
N PRO A 227 -27.59 -24.58 5.35
CA PRO A 227 -26.65 -23.74 6.08
C PRO A 227 -25.83 -24.47 7.17
N GLU A 228 -26.37 -25.53 7.76
CA GLU A 228 -25.73 -26.25 8.87
C GLU A 228 -24.90 -27.46 8.44
N THR A 229 -25.30 -28.10 7.34
CA THR A 229 -24.74 -29.39 6.89
C THR A 229 -24.03 -29.29 5.54
N GLY A 230 -24.22 -28.20 4.81
CA GLY A 230 -23.60 -27.98 3.51
C GLY A 230 -22.10 -27.73 3.62
N PRO A 231 -21.30 -28.17 2.64
CA PRO A 231 -19.88 -27.86 2.61
C PRO A 231 -19.65 -26.35 2.44
N THR A 232 -18.68 -25.79 3.16
CA THR A 232 -18.30 -24.38 3.08
C THR A 232 -16.90 -24.24 2.49
N VAL A 233 -16.60 -23.13 1.81
CA VAL A 233 -15.27 -22.88 1.28
C VAL A 233 -14.32 -22.57 2.44
N LYS A 234 -13.17 -23.25 2.49
CA LYS A 234 -12.10 -23.01 3.46
C LYS A 234 -11.09 -21.99 2.96
N HIS A 235 -10.74 -22.08 1.68
CA HIS A 235 -9.88 -21.12 0.97
C HIS A 235 -10.00 -21.33 -0.54
N ILE A 236 -9.44 -20.39 -1.29
CA ILE A 236 -9.24 -20.52 -2.73
C ILE A 236 -7.76 -20.47 -3.06
N GLU A 237 -7.37 -21.18 -4.11
CA GLU A 237 -6.03 -21.15 -4.68
C GLU A 237 -6.10 -20.64 -6.11
N ILE A 238 -5.10 -19.84 -6.47
CA ILE A 238 -4.92 -19.30 -7.81
C ILE A 238 -3.59 -19.81 -8.37
N TYR A 239 -3.61 -20.28 -9.61
CA TYR A 239 -2.40 -20.69 -10.31
C TYR A 239 -2.33 -20.12 -11.73
N PRO A 240 -1.16 -19.65 -12.18
CA PRO A 240 0.04 -19.36 -11.37
C PRO A 240 -0.22 -18.21 -10.38
N GLN A 241 0.54 -18.15 -9.28
CA GLN A 241 0.50 -17.00 -8.36
C GLN A 241 1.40 -15.86 -8.85
N ASN A 242 2.58 -16.18 -9.38
CA ASN A 242 3.58 -15.20 -9.82
C ASN A 242 4.10 -15.56 -11.22
N ARG A 243 4.27 -14.58 -12.09
CA ARG A 243 4.95 -14.75 -13.39
C ARG A 243 5.79 -13.54 -13.77
N VAL A 244 6.88 -13.78 -14.51
CA VAL A 244 7.57 -12.76 -15.30
C VAL A 244 7.10 -12.89 -16.74
N LEU A 245 6.44 -11.86 -17.26
CA LEU A 245 5.73 -11.92 -18.54
C LEU A 245 6.07 -10.69 -19.39
N PRO A 246 6.33 -10.84 -20.71
CA PRO A 246 6.60 -9.69 -21.57
C PRO A 246 5.35 -8.81 -21.74
N LEU A 247 5.57 -7.61 -22.28
CA LEU A 247 4.47 -6.72 -22.72
C LEU A 247 3.48 -7.48 -23.61
N HIS A 248 2.19 -7.16 -23.48
CA HIS A 248 1.09 -7.79 -24.22
C HIS A 248 0.93 -9.31 -24.02
N ALA A 249 1.64 -9.91 -23.06
CA ALA A 249 1.46 -11.31 -22.73
C ALA A 249 0.03 -11.57 -22.27
N LYS A 250 -0.43 -12.79 -22.56
CA LYS A 250 -1.70 -13.33 -22.07
C LYS A 250 -1.38 -14.48 -21.14
N GLN A 251 -2.03 -14.52 -19.98
CA GLN A 251 -1.87 -15.57 -18.99
C GLN A 251 -3.24 -16.08 -18.58
N GLN A 252 -3.53 -17.36 -18.85
CA GLN A 252 -4.71 -18.03 -18.33
C GLN A 252 -4.47 -18.33 -16.85
N LEU A 253 -5.45 -18.03 -16.00
CA LEU A 253 -5.45 -18.42 -14.60
C LEU A 253 -6.36 -19.63 -14.40
N THR A 254 -6.07 -20.43 -13.39
CA THR A 254 -6.98 -21.45 -12.85
C THR A 254 -7.22 -21.13 -11.39
N VAL A 255 -8.48 -21.20 -10.97
CA VAL A 255 -8.88 -20.91 -9.59
C VAL A 255 -9.62 -22.12 -9.04
N THR A 256 -9.19 -22.60 -7.88
CA THR A 256 -9.74 -23.79 -7.23
C THR A 256 -10.24 -23.44 -5.84
N ALA A 257 -11.49 -23.78 -5.54
CA ALA A 257 -12.05 -23.71 -4.19
C ALA A 257 -11.86 -25.04 -3.46
N TYR A 258 -11.48 -24.96 -2.19
CA TYR A 258 -11.34 -26.11 -1.31
C TYR A 258 -12.41 -26.06 -0.23
N PHE A 259 -13.21 -27.13 -0.12
CA PHE A 259 -14.37 -27.17 0.76
C PHE A 259 -14.09 -27.88 2.09
N SER A 260 -14.99 -27.66 3.06
CA SER A 260 -14.87 -28.17 4.42
C SER A 260 -14.89 -29.69 4.52
N ASP A 261 -15.59 -30.36 3.60
CA ASP A 261 -15.70 -31.81 3.44
C ASP A 261 -14.51 -32.47 2.70
N GLY A 262 -13.52 -31.66 2.30
CA GLY A 262 -12.34 -32.11 1.57
C GLY A 262 -12.49 -32.17 0.06
N THR A 263 -13.68 -31.86 -0.48
CA THR A 263 -13.88 -31.74 -1.94
C THR A 263 -13.24 -30.46 -2.49
N THR A 264 -13.05 -30.44 -3.81
CA THR A 264 -12.48 -29.29 -4.53
C THR A 264 -13.28 -29.01 -5.79
N GLN A 265 -13.37 -27.74 -6.18
CA GLN A 265 -14.08 -27.34 -7.39
C GLN A 265 -13.27 -26.31 -8.18
N ASP A 266 -13.23 -26.46 -9.50
CA ASP A 266 -12.79 -25.37 -10.37
C ASP A 266 -13.84 -24.25 -10.35
N ILE A 267 -13.41 -23.08 -9.91
CA ILE A 267 -14.24 -21.88 -9.83
C ILE A 267 -13.77 -20.79 -10.79
N THR A 268 -12.87 -21.11 -11.73
CA THR A 268 -12.23 -20.13 -12.63
C THR A 268 -13.25 -19.28 -13.37
N ARG A 269 -14.37 -19.87 -13.80
CA ARG A 269 -15.40 -19.16 -14.58
C ARG A 269 -16.50 -18.52 -13.73
N VAL A 270 -16.50 -18.74 -12.41
CA VAL A 270 -17.53 -18.21 -11.50
C VAL A 270 -16.96 -17.25 -10.46
N ALA A 271 -15.64 -17.21 -10.29
CA ALA A 271 -14.95 -16.20 -9.51
C ALA A 271 -15.05 -14.80 -10.14
N GLU A 272 -14.94 -13.77 -9.31
CA GLU A 272 -14.83 -12.38 -9.72
C GLU A 272 -13.36 -11.99 -9.84
N TYR A 273 -13.00 -11.23 -10.87
CA TYR A 273 -11.63 -10.78 -11.12
C TYR A 273 -11.57 -9.26 -11.17
N LYS A 274 -10.56 -8.67 -10.52
CA LYS A 274 -10.35 -7.22 -10.53
C LYS A 274 -8.86 -6.89 -10.65
N PRO A 275 -8.43 -6.17 -11.71
CA PRO A 275 -7.05 -5.70 -11.81
C PRO A 275 -6.81 -4.53 -10.85
N ASN A 276 -5.69 -4.57 -10.12
CA ASN A 276 -5.31 -3.51 -9.19
C ASN A 276 -4.78 -2.27 -9.92
N GLN A 277 -4.05 -2.45 -11.03
CA GLN A 277 -3.65 -1.36 -11.93
C GLN A 277 -4.26 -1.56 -13.32
N PRO A 278 -5.49 -1.07 -13.58
CA PRO A 278 -6.17 -1.20 -14.87
C PRO A 278 -5.39 -0.62 -16.07
N LYS A 279 -4.41 0.24 -15.83
CA LYS A 279 -3.50 0.77 -16.86
C LYS A 279 -2.44 -0.25 -17.31
N MET A 280 -2.09 -1.22 -16.47
CA MET A 280 -1.07 -2.24 -16.75
C MET A 280 -1.67 -3.58 -17.18
N SER A 281 -2.88 -3.91 -16.69
CA SER A 281 -3.51 -5.21 -16.95
C SER A 281 -5.04 -5.12 -17.05
N GLU A 282 -5.61 -6.10 -17.73
CA GLU A 282 -7.04 -6.40 -17.74
C GLU A 282 -7.24 -7.92 -17.61
N VAL A 283 -8.44 -8.32 -17.18
CA VAL A 283 -8.79 -9.73 -16.97
C VAL A 283 -10.22 -9.96 -17.39
N ASP A 284 -10.45 -11.04 -18.15
CA ASP A 284 -11.79 -11.45 -18.56
C ASP A 284 -12.44 -12.40 -17.55
N HIS A 285 -13.74 -12.67 -17.73
CA HIS A 285 -14.52 -13.58 -16.88
C HIS A 285 -14.16 -15.07 -17.05
N HIS A 286 -13.19 -15.39 -17.89
CA HIS A 286 -12.62 -16.72 -18.03
C HIS A 286 -11.28 -16.83 -17.30
N GLY A 287 -10.85 -15.80 -16.56
CA GLY A 287 -9.56 -15.78 -15.88
C GLY A 287 -8.37 -15.56 -16.82
N LEU A 288 -8.58 -15.01 -18.03
CA LEU A 288 -7.47 -14.64 -18.91
C LEU A 288 -7.02 -13.22 -18.62
N VAL A 289 -5.80 -13.09 -18.10
CA VAL A 289 -5.13 -11.81 -17.89
C VAL A 289 -4.43 -11.39 -19.19
N THR A 290 -4.59 -10.13 -19.57
CA THR A 290 -3.87 -9.50 -20.68
C THR A 290 -3.09 -8.30 -20.17
N LEU A 291 -1.78 -8.29 -20.40
CA LEU A 291 -0.89 -7.20 -20.02
C LEU A 291 -0.87 -6.11 -21.10
N LYS A 292 -0.56 -4.88 -20.71
CA LYS A 292 -0.56 -3.68 -21.57
C LYS A 292 0.87 -3.20 -21.84
N ASP A 293 1.02 -1.90 -22.12
CA ASP A 293 2.25 -1.25 -22.58
C ASP A 293 3.21 -0.80 -21.45
N MET A 294 2.84 -0.99 -20.18
CA MET A 294 3.62 -0.49 -19.04
C MET A 294 4.48 -1.59 -18.41
N THR A 295 5.74 -1.25 -18.11
CA THR A 295 6.66 -2.10 -17.34
C THR A 295 6.45 -1.98 -15.84
N GLY A 296 6.92 -2.96 -15.07
CA GLY A 296 6.84 -2.97 -13.61
C GLY A 296 6.02 -4.14 -13.07
N THR A 297 5.42 -3.98 -11.90
CA THR A 297 4.62 -5.04 -11.27
C THR A 297 3.13 -4.69 -11.35
N THR A 298 2.31 -5.69 -11.69
CA THR A 298 0.85 -5.56 -11.59
C THR A 298 0.21 -6.79 -10.96
N SER A 299 -0.96 -6.61 -10.35
CA SER A 299 -1.68 -7.69 -9.70
C SER A 299 -3.16 -7.73 -10.10
N VAL A 300 -3.72 -8.95 -10.09
CA VAL A 300 -5.15 -9.22 -10.30
C VAL A 300 -5.68 -9.93 -9.06
N MET A 301 -6.63 -9.30 -8.40
CA MET A 301 -7.36 -9.92 -7.30
C MET A 301 -8.46 -10.82 -7.86
N VAL A 302 -8.63 -11.97 -7.21
CA VAL A 302 -9.67 -12.95 -7.46
C VAL A 302 -10.48 -13.13 -6.20
N ARG A 303 -11.81 -13.14 -6.33
CA ARG A 303 -12.75 -13.36 -5.23
C ARG A 303 -13.71 -14.49 -5.55
N PHE A 304 -13.99 -15.31 -4.54
CA PHE A 304 -15.10 -16.24 -4.54
C PHE A 304 -15.69 -16.33 -3.13
N GLN A 305 -16.96 -15.93 -2.98
CA GLN A 305 -17.57 -15.69 -1.68
C GLN A 305 -16.70 -14.72 -0.85
N GLU A 306 -16.44 -15.00 0.43
CA GLU A 306 -15.56 -14.24 1.32
C GLU A 306 -14.06 -14.45 1.08
N HIS A 307 -13.67 -15.38 0.20
CA HIS A 307 -12.27 -15.74 -0.02
C HIS A 307 -11.65 -14.92 -1.14
N VAL A 308 -10.40 -14.50 -0.94
CA VAL A 308 -9.62 -13.73 -1.90
C VAL A 308 -8.25 -14.36 -2.16
N ALA A 309 -7.78 -14.26 -3.39
CA ALA A 309 -6.42 -14.64 -3.81
C ALA A 309 -5.89 -13.63 -4.83
N VAL A 310 -4.60 -13.64 -5.10
CA VAL A 310 -3.96 -12.68 -6.02
C VAL A 310 -2.98 -13.37 -6.97
N PHE A 311 -3.07 -12.97 -8.23
CA PHE A 311 -2.04 -13.21 -9.24
C PHE A 311 -1.18 -11.95 -9.38
N MET A 312 0.14 -12.11 -9.42
CA MET A 312 1.10 -11.04 -9.71
C MET A 312 1.89 -11.32 -10.98
N ALA A 313 2.03 -10.28 -11.82
CA ALA A 313 2.86 -10.28 -13.00
C ALA A 313 3.95 -9.21 -12.89
N THR A 314 5.20 -9.59 -13.16
CA THR A 314 6.32 -8.66 -13.39
C THR A 314 6.56 -8.53 -14.89
N ILE A 315 6.51 -7.30 -15.39
CA ILE A 315 6.59 -6.94 -16.81
C ILE A 315 7.95 -6.28 -17.07
N PRO A 316 8.93 -7.01 -17.64
CA PRO A 316 10.24 -6.47 -17.92
C PRO A 316 10.23 -5.58 -19.16
N LEU A 317 11.18 -4.64 -19.22
CA LEU A 317 11.44 -3.77 -20.36
C LEU A 317 11.93 -4.55 -21.60
N GLY A 318 12.41 -5.79 -21.42
CA GLY A 318 12.89 -6.64 -22.51
C GLY A 318 14.27 -6.23 -23.04
N LYS A 319 15.08 -5.54 -22.22
CA LYS A 319 16.47 -5.15 -22.53
C LYS A 319 17.47 -6.04 -21.78
N PRO A 320 18.72 -6.14 -22.25
CA PRO A 320 19.78 -6.87 -21.55
C PRO A 320 19.94 -6.39 -20.12
N THR A 321 20.38 -7.31 -19.25
CA THR A 321 20.57 -7.04 -17.83
C THR A 321 21.37 -5.75 -17.61
N PRO A 322 20.86 -4.79 -16.82
CA PRO A 322 21.57 -3.55 -16.57
C PRO A 322 22.88 -3.84 -15.84
N ASN A 323 23.90 -3.00 -16.10
CA ASN A 323 25.06 -2.98 -15.22
C ASN A 323 24.63 -2.36 -13.90
N LEU A 324 24.58 -3.18 -12.84
CA LEU A 324 24.11 -2.76 -11.52
C LEU A 324 25.33 -2.42 -10.64
N PRO A 325 25.27 -1.34 -9.85
CA PRO A 325 26.34 -1.04 -8.90
C PRO A 325 26.41 -2.10 -7.78
N GLU A 326 27.55 -2.17 -7.10
CA GLU A 326 27.69 -3.03 -5.92
C GLU A 326 26.76 -2.56 -4.78
N PRO A 327 25.93 -3.43 -4.21
CA PRO A 327 24.98 -3.06 -3.16
C PRO A 327 25.71 -2.65 -1.87
N THR A 328 25.25 -1.57 -1.21
CA THR A 328 25.82 -1.14 0.07
C THR A 328 25.20 -1.89 1.25
N ASN A 329 23.92 -2.24 1.16
CA ASN A 329 23.20 -3.01 2.18
C ASN A 329 22.13 -3.92 1.55
N PHE A 330 21.30 -4.56 2.38
CA PHE A 330 20.26 -5.48 1.91
C PHE A 330 19.14 -4.81 1.11
N ILE A 331 18.86 -3.52 1.35
CA ILE A 331 17.89 -2.75 0.53
C ILE A 331 18.32 -2.79 -0.93
N ASP A 332 19.58 -2.43 -1.18
CA ASP A 332 20.13 -2.43 -2.53
C ASP A 332 20.12 -3.82 -3.16
N LYS A 333 20.37 -4.89 -2.38
CA LYS A 333 20.30 -6.27 -2.91
C LYS A 333 18.92 -6.60 -3.48
N HIS A 334 17.84 -6.29 -2.74
CA HIS A 334 16.48 -6.58 -3.18
C HIS A 334 16.02 -5.68 -4.34
N ILE A 335 16.31 -4.38 -4.26
CA ILE A 335 15.99 -3.45 -5.35
C ILE A 335 16.73 -3.88 -6.62
N PHE A 336 18.03 -4.19 -6.52
CA PHE A 336 18.84 -4.56 -7.68
C PHE A 336 18.41 -5.91 -8.25
N ALA A 337 18.00 -6.86 -7.41
CA ALA A 337 17.40 -8.11 -7.88
C ALA A 337 16.14 -7.85 -8.74
N LYS A 338 15.25 -6.96 -8.29
CA LYS A 338 14.05 -6.59 -9.06
C LYS A 338 14.40 -5.85 -10.36
N LEU A 339 15.29 -4.86 -10.29
CA LEU A 339 15.77 -4.11 -11.46
C LEU A 339 16.44 -5.02 -12.50
N LYS A 340 17.17 -6.05 -12.05
CA LYS A 340 17.76 -7.08 -12.90
C LYS A 340 16.69 -7.85 -13.68
N VAL A 341 15.62 -8.29 -13.00
CA VAL A 341 14.48 -8.99 -13.62
C VAL A 341 13.77 -8.09 -14.62
N LEU A 342 13.59 -6.81 -14.28
CA LEU A 342 12.92 -5.84 -15.15
C LEU A 342 13.78 -5.42 -16.36
N GLY A 343 15.09 -5.65 -16.34
CA GLY A 343 16.00 -5.09 -17.34
C GLY A 343 16.08 -3.56 -17.26
N LEU A 344 15.87 -2.99 -16.06
CA LEU A 344 15.73 -1.56 -15.83
C LEU A 344 16.99 -1.01 -15.14
N PRO A 345 17.87 -0.27 -15.84
CA PRO A 345 19.06 0.30 -15.21
C PRO A 345 18.68 1.43 -14.25
N PRO A 346 19.29 1.47 -13.04
CA PRO A 346 19.10 2.59 -12.14
C PRO A 346 19.74 3.87 -12.70
N SER A 347 19.29 5.02 -12.22
CA SER A 347 19.99 6.29 -12.38
C SER A 347 21.32 6.27 -11.63
N GLU A 348 22.22 7.15 -12.01
CA GLU A 348 23.48 7.36 -11.27
C GLU A 348 23.22 7.85 -9.84
N ASN A 349 24.24 7.79 -8.98
CA ASN A 349 24.13 8.40 -7.65
C ASN A 349 24.03 9.92 -7.78
N CYS A 350 23.26 10.55 -6.89
CA CYS A 350 23.22 12.00 -6.77
C CYS A 350 24.56 12.54 -6.27
N ASP A 351 24.86 13.78 -6.66
CA ASP A 351 26.03 14.50 -6.15
C ASP A 351 25.87 14.86 -4.65
N ASP A 352 26.94 15.37 -4.05
CA ASP A 352 26.97 15.71 -2.63
C ASP A 352 26.07 16.89 -2.26
N SER A 353 25.84 17.83 -3.18
CA SER A 353 24.93 18.96 -2.97
C SER A 353 23.49 18.46 -2.87
N THR A 354 23.05 17.68 -3.85
CA THR A 354 21.73 17.04 -3.87
C THR A 354 21.56 16.13 -2.66
N PHE A 355 22.54 15.29 -2.34
CA PHE A 355 22.49 14.43 -1.16
C PHE A 355 22.27 15.24 0.12
N LEU A 356 23.09 16.26 0.36
CA LEU A 356 23.03 17.07 1.58
C LEU A 356 21.66 17.74 1.74
N ARG A 357 21.17 18.40 0.68
CA ARG A 357 19.87 19.05 0.71
C ARG A 357 18.76 18.04 0.95
N ARG A 358 18.78 16.91 0.25
CA ARG A 358 17.75 15.86 0.33
C ARG A 358 17.66 15.27 1.72
N VAL A 359 18.79 14.82 2.28
CA VAL A 359 18.80 14.16 3.59
C VAL A 359 18.47 15.15 4.71
N THR A 360 18.88 16.42 4.58
CA THR A 360 18.54 17.44 5.59
C THR A 360 17.04 17.77 5.58
N LEU A 361 16.42 17.90 4.40
CA LEU A 361 14.98 18.10 4.28
C LEU A 361 14.20 16.91 4.84
N ASP A 362 14.58 15.68 4.48
CA ASP A 362 13.86 14.47 4.90
C ASP A 362 14.01 14.17 6.39
N MET A 363 15.20 14.40 6.95
CA MET A 363 15.47 14.14 8.35
C MET A 363 14.94 15.26 9.24
N THR A 364 15.08 16.52 8.83
CA THR A 364 14.97 17.67 9.75
C THR A 364 14.01 18.76 9.30
N GLY A 365 13.40 18.64 8.11
CA GLY A 365 12.37 19.58 7.65
C GLY A 365 12.91 21.00 7.46
N ARG A 366 14.19 21.12 7.10
CA ARG A 366 14.85 22.40 6.82
C ARG A 366 15.88 22.25 5.71
N ILE A 367 16.24 23.38 5.13
CA ILE A 367 17.44 23.46 4.29
C ILE A 367 18.70 23.48 5.17
N PRO A 368 19.85 22.98 4.67
CA PRO A 368 21.13 23.12 5.37
C PRO A 368 21.48 24.60 5.58
N THR A 369 22.17 24.92 6.67
CA THR A 369 22.72 26.27 6.82
C THR A 369 23.89 26.48 5.86
N LEU A 370 24.21 27.72 5.52
CA LEU A 370 25.36 28.04 4.66
C LEU A 370 26.68 27.45 5.20
N ALA A 371 26.87 27.46 6.52
CA ALA A 371 28.03 26.85 7.17
C ALA A 371 28.05 25.33 6.99
N GLN A 372 26.91 24.66 7.21
CA GLN A 372 26.78 23.21 7.00
C GLN A 372 27.03 22.81 5.53
N THR A 373 26.52 23.59 4.57
CA THR A 373 26.79 23.38 3.14
C THR A 373 28.29 23.45 2.86
N ARG A 374 28.97 24.52 3.28
CA ARG A 374 30.41 24.70 3.03
C ARG A 374 31.25 23.60 3.67
N GLU A 375 30.96 23.27 4.92
CA GLU A 375 31.66 22.20 5.65
C GLU A 375 31.51 20.85 4.93
N PHE A 376 30.29 20.48 4.56
CA PHE A 376 30.04 19.18 3.93
C PHE A 376 30.63 19.06 2.51
N LEU A 377 30.55 20.13 1.72
CA LEU A 377 31.10 20.14 0.35
C LEU A 377 32.63 20.17 0.33
N SER A 378 33.27 20.70 1.37
CA SER A 378 34.73 20.70 1.51
C SER A 378 35.28 19.43 2.20
N ASP A 379 34.42 18.63 2.82
CA ASP A 379 34.80 17.36 3.43
C ASP A 379 35.08 16.30 2.35
N ASN A 380 36.28 15.71 2.41
CA ASN A 380 36.74 14.67 1.49
C ASN A 380 36.77 13.28 2.14
N ARG A 381 36.28 13.12 3.37
CA ARG A 381 36.22 11.81 4.02
C ARG A 381 35.26 10.87 3.29
N PRO A 382 35.62 9.59 3.11
CA PRO A 382 34.79 8.62 2.38
C PRO A 382 33.48 8.29 3.10
N ASP A 383 33.41 8.48 4.43
CA ASP A 383 32.24 8.22 5.28
C ASP A 383 31.39 9.49 5.56
N LYS A 384 31.67 10.63 4.91
CA LYS A 384 31.00 11.92 5.22
C LYS A 384 29.47 11.87 5.12
N ARG A 385 28.91 11.10 4.17
CA ARG A 385 27.46 10.92 4.01
C ARG A 385 26.84 10.20 5.21
N ALA A 386 27.46 9.10 5.65
CA ALA A 386 27.03 8.35 6.83
C ALA A 386 27.11 9.22 8.09
N ARG A 387 28.21 9.96 8.27
CA ARG A 387 28.38 10.91 9.38
C ARG A 387 27.32 12.00 9.39
N LYS A 388 26.97 12.55 8.23
CA LYS A 388 25.92 13.56 8.11
C LYS A 388 24.55 12.99 8.46
N ILE A 389 24.26 11.74 8.10
CA ILE A 389 23.03 11.04 8.50
C ILE A 389 22.96 10.94 10.04
N ASP A 390 24.03 10.50 10.69
CA ASP A 390 24.07 10.39 12.16
C ASP A 390 23.91 11.75 12.86
N GLU A 391 24.59 12.79 12.37
CA GLU A 391 24.44 14.16 12.89
C GLU A 391 22.99 14.65 12.79
N LEU A 392 22.31 14.38 11.67
CA LEU A 392 20.94 14.82 11.47
C LEU A 392 19.94 14.03 12.35
N LEU A 393 20.16 12.73 12.52
CA LEU A 393 19.34 11.88 13.41
C LEU A 393 19.44 12.32 14.88
N ASP A 394 20.58 12.85 15.30
CA ASP A 394 20.78 13.37 16.66
C ASP A 394 20.37 14.84 16.83
N SER A 395 19.92 15.48 15.75
CA SER A 395 19.47 16.88 15.79
C SER A 395 18.04 17.05 16.33
N PRO A 396 17.70 18.20 16.94
CA PRO A 396 16.32 18.50 17.33
C PRO A 396 15.31 18.47 16.18
N GLY A 397 15.76 18.79 14.96
CA GLY A 397 14.90 18.80 13.78
C GLY A 397 14.36 17.42 13.40
N TYR A 398 15.11 16.36 13.69
CA TYR A 398 14.59 14.98 13.55
C TYR A 398 13.37 14.75 14.44
N ALA A 399 13.45 15.18 15.70
CA ALA A 399 12.32 15.06 16.61
C ALA A 399 11.12 15.90 16.13
N ASP A 400 11.32 17.10 15.60
CA ASP A 400 10.24 17.98 15.13
C ASP A 400 9.49 17.37 13.92
N VAL A 401 10.19 16.92 12.89
CA VAL A 401 9.58 16.34 11.67
C VAL A 401 8.74 15.11 11.99
N PHE A 402 9.32 14.16 12.72
CA PHE A 402 8.65 12.91 13.00
C PHE A 402 7.56 13.08 14.07
N ALA A 403 7.69 14.03 14.99
CA ALA A 403 6.60 14.40 15.90
C ALA A 403 5.40 14.98 15.13
N ALA A 404 5.63 15.90 14.18
CA ALA A 404 4.56 16.44 13.36
C ALA A 404 3.84 15.36 12.53
N LYS A 405 4.61 14.41 11.99
CA LYS A 405 4.05 13.26 11.27
C LYS A 405 3.13 12.43 12.17
N TRP A 406 3.61 12.04 13.36
CA TRP A 406 2.82 11.26 14.32
C TRP A 406 1.63 12.04 14.89
N ALA A 407 1.79 13.32 15.22
CA ALA A 407 0.70 14.16 15.71
C ALA A 407 -0.44 14.26 14.70
N GLY A 408 -0.12 14.31 13.40
CA GLY A 408 -1.11 14.31 12.32
C GLY A 408 -2.01 13.07 12.34
N ILE A 409 -1.42 11.88 12.39
CA ILE A 409 -2.17 10.60 12.34
C ILE A 409 -2.72 10.14 13.69
N LEU A 410 -2.16 10.64 14.79
CA LEU A 410 -2.71 10.45 16.14
C LEU A 410 -3.75 11.52 16.49
N ARG A 411 -4.31 12.20 15.47
CA ARG A 411 -5.42 13.14 15.60
C ARG A 411 -5.21 14.19 16.71
N ASN A 412 -4.01 14.78 16.80
CA ASN A 412 -3.69 15.77 17.84
C ASN A 412 -4.35 17.13 17.54
N LYS A 413 -5.68 17.16 17.59
CA LYS A 413 -6.52 18.26 17.14
C LYS A 413 -6.88 19.19 18.29
N ALA A 414 -6.69 20.50 18.11
CA ALA A 414 -7.09 21.52 19.10
C ALA A 414 -8.60 21.81 19.06
N GLY A 415 -9.24 21.67 17.89
CA GLY A 415 -10.67 21.92 17.73
C GLY A 415 -11.07 23.38 17.95
N ARG A 416 -12.34 23.64 18.29
CA ARG A 416 -12.90 25.02 18.37
C ARG A 416 -12.65 25.74 19.71
N ASN A 417 -12.22 25.04 20.77
CA ASN A 417 -11.97 25.62 22.10
C ASN A 417 -10.46 25.73 22.38
N LEU A 418 -9.80 26.64 21.63
CA LEU A 418 -8.34 26.74 21.53
C LEU A 418 -7.62 26.93 22.88
N GLU A 419 -8.09 27.81 23.77
CA GLU A 419 -7.37 28.12 25.02
C GLU A 419 -7.31 26.94 26.01
N GLN A 420 -8.37 26.12 26.06
CA GLN A 420 -8.48 25.02 27.03
C GLN A 420 -7.84 23.73 26.51
N ILE A 421 -7.89 23.51 25.19
CA ILE A 421 -7.38 22.29 24.54
C ILE A 421 -5.89 22.42 24.18
N ALA A 422 -5.38 23.64 23.92
CA ALA A 422 -3.98 23.86 23.54
C ALA A 422 -2.99 23.27 24.57
N ARG A 423 -3.24 23.38 25.88
CA ARG A 423 -2.32 22.80 26.88
C ARG A 423 -2.21 21.28 26.75
N GLU A 424 -3.32 20.62 26.44
CA GLU A 424 -3.40 19.17 26.29
C GLU A 424 -2.74 18.70 25.00
N THR A 425 -3.03 19.34 23.86
CA THR A 425 -2.44 19.01 22.56
C THR A 425 -0.94 19.28 22.54
N PHE A 426 -0.47 20.34 23.22
CA PHE A 426 0.95 20.64 23.34
C PHE A 426 1.67 19.63 24.22
N ALA A 427 1.04 19.21 25.33
CA ALA A 427 1.60 18.16 26.18
C ALA A 427 1.72 16.83 25.43
N PHE A 428 0.69 16.45 24.65
CA PHE A 428 0.73 15.23 23.84
C PHE A 428 1.79 15.31 22.74
N HIS A 429 1.86 16.43 22.00
CA HIS A 429 2.91 16.67 21.01
C HIS A 429 4.31 16.60 21.65
N SER A 430 4.50 17.21 22.82
CA SER A 430 5.76 17.18 23.56
C SER A 430 6.16 15.76 23.98
N TRP A 431 5.19 14.92 24.39
CA TRP A 431 5.43 13.51 24.69
C TRP A 431 5.83 12.71 23.45
N ILE A 432 5.16 12.92 22.31
CA ILE A 432 5.54 12.31 21.02
C ILE A 432 6.96 12.73 20.67
N ARG A 433 7.22 14.03 20.62
CA ARG A 433 8.52 14.61 20.27
C ARG A 433 9.64 14.12 21.17
N SER A 434 9.41 14.07 22.48
CA SER A 434 10.39 13.55 23.44
C SER A 434 10.67 12.07 23.22
N SER A 435 9.65 11.27 22.93
CA SER A 435 9.79 9.84 22.61
C SER A 435 10.65 9.62 21.36
N ILE A 436 10.47 10.44 20.33
CA ILE A 436 11.31 10.40 19.12
C ILE A 436 12.74 10.87 19.42
N SER A 437 12.90 12.00 20.13
CA SER A 437 14.20 12.58 20.44
C SER A 437 15.07 11.65 21.29
N SER A 438 14.48 10.93 22.25
CA SER A 438 15.18 9.97 23.10
C SER A 438 15.31 8.59 22.46
N ASN A 439 14.87 8.43 21.20
CA ASN A 439 14.82 7.17 20.46
C ASN A 439 14.15 6.04 21.27
N LYS A 440 12.99 6.35 21.88
CA LYS A 440 12.18 5.36 22.59
C LYS A 440 11.88 4.20 21.62
N PRO A 441 12.11 2.94 22.02
CA PRO A 441 11.71 1.79 21.22
C PRO A 441 10.26 1.91 20.78
N TYR A 442 10.00 1.71 19.48
CA TYR A 442 8.68 1.99 18.93
C TYR A 442 7.58 1.11 19.55
N ASN A 443 7.87 -0.15 19.86
CA ASN A 443 6.97 -1.03 20.61
C ASN A 443 6.57 -0.45 21.98
N GLN A 444 7.51 0.17 22.69
CA GLN A 444 7.24 0.86 23.95
C GLN A 444 6.39 2.12 23.73
N PHE A 445 6.70 2.93 22.71
CA PHE A 445 5.88 4.09 22.34
C PHE A 445 4.41 3.71 22.11
N VAL A 446 4.17 2.62 21.37
CA VAL A 446 2.82 2.13 21.08
C VAL A 446 2.16 1.51 22.32
N THR A 447 2.90 0.75 23.12
CA THR A 447 2.39 0.18 24.37
C THR A 447 1.92 1.26 25.34
N GLU A 448 2.72 2.32 25.52
CA GLU A 448 2.36 3.46 26.37
C GLU A 448 1.11 4.19 25.87
N LEU A 449 0.94 4.34 24.55
CA LEU A 449 -0.25 4.94 23.95
C LEU A 449 -1.49 4.06 24.13
N VAL A 450 -1.43 2.79 23.74
CA VAL A 450 -2.56 1.83 23.79
C VAL A 450 -3.03 1.60 25.22
N THR A 451 -2.12 1.59 26.19
CA THR A 451 -2.47 1.35 27.60
C THR A 451 -2.70 2.65 28.38
N ALA A 452 -2.68 3.81 27.72
CA ALA A 452 -2.75 5.11 28.36
C ALA A 452 -3.99 5.24 29.27
N ARG A 453 -3.74 5.76 30.49
CA ARG A 453 -4.73 6.02 31.54
C ARG A 453 -4.24 7.11 32.48
N GLY A 454 -5.15 7.67 33.27
CA GLY A 454 -4.90 8.79 34.17
C GLY A 454 -5.36 10.11 33.57
N LYS A 455 -4.68 11.19 33.94
CA LYS A 455 -4.94 12.57 33.46
C LYS A 455 -3.92 12.95 32.41
N SER A 456 -4.29 13.82 31.46
CA SER A 456 -3.37 14.31 30.43
C SER A 456 -2.16 15.06 30.99
N GLY A 457 -2.32 15.75 32.13
CA GLY A 457 -1.22 16.43 32.82
C GLY A 457 -0.14 15.51 33.41
N THR A 458 -0.45 14.23 33.68
CA THR A 458 0.53 13.26 34.21
C THR A 458 0.88 12.17 33.22
N ASN A 459 -0.04 11.83 32.31
CA ASN A 459 0.16 10.89 31.21
C ASN A 459 -0.38 11.52 29.91
N PRO A 460 0.44 12.30 29.17
CA PRO A 460 -0.02 13.01 27.99
C PRO A 460 -0.52 12.11 26.85
N ALA A 461 -0.14 10.82 26.81
CA ALA A 461 -0.65 9.88 25.82
C ALA A 461 -2.18 9.67 25.93
N VAL A 462 -2.76 9.98 27.10
CA VAL A 462 -4.20 9.91 27.35
C VAL A 462 -5.00 10.87 26.46
N SER A 463 -4.38 11.95 25.97
CA SER A 463 -5.03 12.94 25.10
C SER A 463 -5.63 12.30 23.84
N TRP A 464 -5.03 11.23 23.31
CA TRP A 464 -5.60 10.48 22.19
C TRP A 464 -6.98 9.89 22.51
N TYR A 465 -7.17 9.30 23.69
CA TYR A 465 -8.46 8.72 24.13
C TYR A 465 -9.55 9.77 24.41
N ARG A 466 -9.16 11.03 24.49
CA ARG A 466 -10.05 12.18 24.66
C ARG A 466 -10.48 12.75 23.30
N ALA A 467 -9.56 12.78 22.34
CA ALA A 467 -9.84 13.09 20.95
C ALA A 467 -10.71 12.00 20.30
N VAL A 468 -10.37 10.73 20.51
CA VAL A 468 -11.05 9.57 19.93
C VAL A 468 -11.94 8.90 20.99
N LYS A 469 -13.22 9.26 21.00
CA LYS A 469 -14.13 8.87 22.09
C LYS A 469 -14.81 7.51 21.89
N ASP A 470 -15.21 7.19 20.66
CA ASP A 470 -15.94 5.96 20.35
C ASP A 470 -14.98 4.76 20.30
N PRO A 471 -15.26 3.65 21.02
CA PRO A 471 -14.49 2.41 20.92
C PRO A 471 -14.29 1.90 19.48
N LYS A 472 -15.25 2.14 18.58
CA LYS A 472 -15.14 1.78 17.15
C LYS A 472 -14.05 2.57 16.46
N ASP A 473 -14.00 3.88 16.69
CA ASP A 473 -12.98 4.76 16.12
C ASP A 473 -11.61 4.44 16.72
N GLN A 474 -11.54 4.19 18.02
CA GLN A 474 -10.29 3.80 18.69
C GLN A 474 -9.72 2.51 18.10
N MET A 475 -10.56 1.50 17.97
CA MET A 475 -10.16 0.23 17.38
C MET A 475 -9.71 0.41 15.93
N SER A 476 -10.50 1.14 15.13
CA SER A 476 -10.22 1.39 13.72
C SER A 476 -8.90 2.13 13.51
N ASP A 477 -8.64 3.15 14.34
CA ASP A 477 -7.38 3.90 14.33
C ASP A 477 -6.20 3.03 14.70
N ILE A 478 -6.32 2.20 15.75
CA ILE A 478 -5.23 1.33 16.17
C ILE A 478 -4.93 0.28 15.08
N ALA A 479 -5.96 -0.30 14.45
CA ALA A 479 -5.80 -1.22 13.33
C ALA A 479 -5.13 -0.55 12.13
N GLN A 480 -5.57 0.64 11.74
CA GLN A 480 -5.02 1.34 10.59
C GLN A 480 -3.60 1.88 10.84
N VAL A 481 -3.38 2.55 11.98
CA VAL A 481 -2.13 3.26 12.28
C VAL A 481 -1.00 2.31 12.62
N PHE A 482 -1.27 1.21 13.33
CA PHE A 482 -0.23 0.33 13.84
C PHE A 482 -0.16 -1.01 13.12
N LEU A 483 -1.24 -1.44 12.45
CA LEU A 483 -1.27 -2.74 11.75
C LEU A 483 -1.42 -2.57 10.22
N GLY A 484 -1.71 -1.37 9.72
CA GLY A 484 -1.96 -1.15 8.29
C GLY A 484 -3.22 -1.85 7.79
N VAL A 485 -4.17 -2.12 8.69
CA VAL A 485 -5.42 -2.83 8.41
C VAL A 485 -6.59 -1.84 8.43
N ARG A 486 -7.21 -1.64 7.26
CA ARG A 486 -8.39 -0.77 7.09
C ARG A 486 -9.69 -1.53 7.33
N ILE A 487 -9.93 -1.91 8.59
CA ILE A 487 -11.04 -2.80 8.96
C ILE A 487 -12.43 -2.14 8.93
N GLN A 488 -12.55 -0.83 8.69
CA GLN A 488 -13.82 -0.09 8.86
C GLN A 488 -14.96 -0.61 7.99
N CYS A 489 -14.68 -1.11 6.78
CA CYS A 489 -15.74 -1.70 5.94
C CYS A 489 -16.33 -2.97 6.59
N ALA A 490 -15.55 -3.67 7.43
CA ALA A 490 -15.99 -4.85 8.18
C ALA A 490 -17.03 -4.50 9.26
N GLN A 491 -17.26 -3.23 9.58
CA GLN A 491 -18.24 -2.82 10.59
C GLN A 491 -19.69 -3.20 10.22
N CYS A 492 -20.04 -3.13 8.94
CA CYS A 492 -21.43 -3.27 8.48
C CYS A 492 -21.66 -4.52 7.62
N HIS A 493 -20.60 -5.07 7.03
CA HIS A 493 -20.63 -6.27 6.17
C HIS A 493 -19.23 -6.87 6.14
N HIS A 494 -19.05 -8.11 5.69
CA HIS A 494 -17.71 -8.66 5.49
C HIS A 494 -16.88 -7.77 4.54
N HIS A 495 -15.59 -7.59 4.81
CA HIS A 495 -14.76 -6.65 4.06
C HIS A 495 -14.71 -7.04 2.57
N PRO A 496 -15.01 -6.14 1.61
CA PRO A 496 -15.13 -6.55 0.22
C PRO A 496 -13.80 -7.07 -0.34
N TYR A 497 -12.68 -6.46 0.05
CA TYR A 497 -11.37 -6.73 -0.55
C TYR A 497 -10.45 -7.56 0.34
N GLU A 498 -10.96 -8.13 1.43
CA GLU A 498 -10.13 -8.72 2.48
C GLU A 498 -10.93 -9.73 3.29
N LYS A 499 -10.26 -10.51 4.13
CA LYS A 499 -10.86 -11.62 4.90
C LYS A 499 -11.61 -11.20 6.16
N TRP A 500 -11.62 -9.90 6.49
CA TRP A 500 -12.13 -9.42 7.77
C TRP A 500 -13.66 -9.44 7.81
N SER A 501 -14.23 -10.19 8.76
CA SER A 501 -15.65 -10.28 9.02
C SER A 501 -16.12 -9.21 10.03
N GLN A 502 -17.45 -9.09 10.18
CA GLN A 502 -18.02 -8.30 11.29
C GLN A 502 -17.61 -8.84 12.66
N ASP A 503 -17.53 -10.17 12.81
CA ASP A 503 -17.10 -10.76 14.08
C ASP A 503 -15.64 -10.39 14.40
N ASP A 504 -14.77 -10.27 13.40
CA ASP A 504 -13.41 -9.77 13.59
C ASP A 504 -13.40 -8.29 14.01
N PHE A 505 -14.22 -7.46 13.35
CA PHE A 505 -14.36 -6.04 13.70
C PHE A 505 -14.78 -5.86 15.16
N TYR A 506 -15.86 -6.53 15.58
CA TYR A 506 -16.41 -6.39 16.92
C TYR A 506 -15.57 -7.12 17.97
N GLY A 507 -14.98 -8.27 17.64
CA GLY A 507 -14.01 -8.96 18.50
C GLY A 507 -12.79 -8.10 18.80
N PHE A 508 -12.25 -7.40 17.79
CA PHE A 508 -11.17 -6.44 18.00
C PHE A 508 -11.65 -5.17 18.74
N GLN A 509 -12.89 -4.71 18.51
CA GLN A 509 -13.50 -3.60 19.25
C GLN A 509 -13.61 -3.89 20.76
N ALA A 510 -13.80 -5.15 21.15
CA ALA A 510 -14.00 -5.55 22.55
C ALA A 510 -12.81 -5.16 23.45
N PHE A 511 -11.59 -4.97 22.92
CA PHE A 511 -10.45 -4.44 23.70
C PHE A 511 -10.68 -3.03 24.26
N PHE A 512 -11.60 -2.25 23.68
CA PHE A 512 -11.82 -0.84 24.01
C PHE A 512 -13.12 -0.60 24.80
N THR A 513 -13.91 -1.64 25.09
CA THR A 513 -15.25 -1.49 25.70
C THR A 513 -15.22 -1.23 27.21
N THR A 514 -14.09 -1.52 27.85
CA THR A 514 -13.88 -1.32 29.30
C THR A 514 -13.30 0.06 29.64
N ILE A 515 -13.17 0.98 28.69
CA ILE A 515 -12.66 2.33 28.97
C ILE A 515 -13.74 3.17 29.66
N GLY A 516 -13.39 3.74 30.81
CA GLY A 516 -14.17 4.67 31.59
C GLY A 516 -13.61 6.09 31.49
N ARG A 517 -14.51 7.08 31.56
CA ARG A 517 -14.17 8.51 31.52
C ARG A 517 -14.82 9.21 32.69
N LYS A 518 -14.05 10.04 33.40
CA LYS A 518 -14.55 10.98 34.40
C LYS A 518 -14.24 12.38 33.92
N GLU A 519 -15.27 13.10 33.48
CA GLU A 519 -15.16 14.48 33.05
C GLU A 519 -15.29 15.43 34.25
N VAL A 520 -14.43 16.45 34.32
CA VAL A 520 -14.41 17.50 35.34
C VAL A 520 -14.86 18.79 34.67
N TYR A 521 -16.04 19.26 35.08
CA TYR A 521 -16.66 20.46 34.52
C TYR A 521 -15.73 21.67 34.61
N LYS A 522 -15.50 22.33 33.47
CA LYS A 522 -14.60 23.50 33.28
C LYS A 522 -13.10 23.26 33.51
N LEU A 523 -12.65 22.03 33.75
CA LEU A 523 -11.24 21.65 33.83
C LEU A 523 -10.96 20.35 33.04
N PRO A 524 -11.03 20.36 31.69
CA PRO A 524 -10.78 19.19 30.85
C PRO A 524 -9.40 18.55 31.06
N GLU A 525 -8.41 19.29 31.55
CA GLU A 525 -7.10 18.78 31.97
C GLU A 525 -7.14 17.81 33.16
N ASP A 526 -8.21 17.88 33.97
CA ASP A 526 -8.46 17.00 35.10
C ASP A 526 -9.31 15.78 34.75
N ASP A 527 -9.77 15.69 33.50
CA ASP A 527 -10.49 14.54 33.00
C ASP A 527 -9.60 13.30 33.10
N THR A 528 -10.20 12.21 33.59
CA THR A 528 -9.46 10.98 33.88
C THR A 528 -9.98 9.84 33.03
N ILE A 529 -9.07 9.16 32.32
CA ILE A 529 -9.31 7.90 31.63
C ILE A 529 -8.91 6.75 32.55
N PHE A 530 -9.78 5.76 32.72
CA PHE A 530 -9.54 4.62 33.61
C PHE A 530 -10.17 3.33 33.07
N HIS A 531 -9.77 2.19 33.61
CA HIS A 531 -10.36 0.88 33.31
C HIS A 531 -11.61 0.64 34.17
N LYS A 532 -12.76 0.39 33.54
CA LYS A 532 -13.98 -0.08 34.20
C LYS A 532 -13.82 -1.55 34.54
N ARG A 533 -14.06 -1.92 35.80
CA ARG A 533 -13.98 -3.32 36.26
C ARG A 533 -15.17 -4.15 35.77
N MET A 534 -15.16 -4.54 34.50
CA MET A 534 -16.18 -5.37 33.87
C MET A 534 -15.55 -6.28 32.82
N VAL A 535 -16.24 -7.37 32.48
CA VAL A 535 -15.80 -8.25 31.39
C VAL A 535 -15.92 -7.50 30.06
N ALA A 536 -14.86 -7.54 29.28
CA ALA A 536 -14.81 -6.90 27.98
C ALA A 536 -15.59 -7.72 26.96
N VAL A 537 -16.64 -7.15 26.39
CA VAL A 537 -17.40 -7.74 25.28
C VAL A 537 -17.85 -6.63 24.34
N ALA A 538 -18.02 -6.95 23.06
CA ALA A 538 -18.68 -6.11 22.08
C ALA A 538 -19.81 -6.90 21.41
N LYS A 539 -20.91 -6.24 21.11
CA LYS A 539 -22.07 -6.87 20.48
C LYS A 539 -22.02 -6.67 18.96
N ASN A 540 -22.09 -7.76 18.19
CA ASN A 540 -22.34 -7.68 16.76
C ASN A 540 -23.83 -7.32 16.52
N PRO A 541 -24.15 -6.20 15.86
CA PRO A 541 -25.52 -5.74 15.67
C PRO A 541 -26.32 -6.58 14.67
N ASN A 542 -25.66 -7.34 13.78
CA ASN A 542 -26.33 -8.18 12.79
C ASN A 542 -26.68 -9.56 13.34
N THR A 543 -25.86 -10.12 14.24
CA THR A 543 -26.04 -11.48 14.79
C THR A 543 -26.49 -11.50 16.25
N ASP A 544 -26.54 -10.34 16.91
CA ASP A 544 -26.77 -10.16 18.35
C ASP A 544 -25.76 -10.88 19.27
N ARG A 545 -24.71 -11.49 18.71
CA ARG A 545 -23.68 -12.21 19.49
C ARG A 545 -22.79 -11.26 20.28
N GLU A 546 -22.47 -11.64 21.50
CA GLU A 546 -21.42 -11.00 22.30
C GLU A 546 -20.07 -11.63 21.98
N LEU A 547 -19.13 -10.81 21.54
CA LEU A 547 -17.78 -11.19 21.14
C LEU A 547 -16.79 -10.72 22.20
N LYS A 548 -15.89 -11.62 22.58
CA LYS A 548 -14.77 -11.35 23.50
C LYS A 548 -13.64 -10.62 22.77
N PRO A 549 -12.66 -10.04 23.49
CA PRO A 549 -11.48 -9.45 22.88
C PRO A 549 -10.73 -10.49 22.06
N THR A 550 -10.62 -10.25 20.76
CA THR A 550 -10.00 -11.17 19.80
C THR A 550 -9.00 -10.38 18.96
N PRO A 551 -7.69 -10.67 19.05
CA PRO A 551 -6.70 -10.08 18.16
C PRO A 551 -7.00 -10.44 16.69
N LEU A 552 -6.59 -9.58 15.75
CA LEU A 552 -6.73 -9.90 14.32
C LEU A 552 -5.89 -11.14 13.99
N ASP A 553 -6.47 -12.12 13.30
CA ASP A 553 -5.87 -13.45 13.07
C ASP A 553 -5.47 -14.22 14.35
N GLY A 554 -6.05 -13.86 15.50
CA GLY A 554 -5.85 -14.53 16.78
C GLY A 554 -7.11 -15.21 17.30
N ASP A 555 -6.94 -15.96 18.39
CA ASP A 555 -8.05 -16.56 19.12
C ASP A 555 -8.68 -15.57 20.12
N ALA A 556 -9.95 -15.79 20.43
CA ALA A 556 -10.66 -15.01 21.44
C ALA A 556 -10.03 -15.20 22.83
N LEU A 557 -9.83 -14.10 23.56
CA LEU A 557 -9.16 -14.08 24.86
C LEU A 557 -10.17 -14.03 26.02
N ASP A 558 -9.92 -14.85 27.03
CA ASP A 558 -10.65 -14.84 28.30
C ASP A 558 -9.98 -13.90 29.32
N ILE A 559 -10.38 -12.62 29.29
CA ILE A 559 -9.79 -11.57 30.13
C ILE A 559 -10.69 -11.27 31.35
N PRO A 560 -10.20 -11.41 32.59
CA PRO A 560 -11.01 -11.17 33.78
C PRO A 560 -11.31 -9.68 33.98
N ALA A 561 -12.46 -9.36 34.58
CA ALA A 561 -12.98 -7.99 34.71
C ALA A 561 -12.02 -6.95 35.36
N HIS A 562 -11.09 -7.37 36.21
CA HIS A 562 -10.15 -6.47 36.89
C HIS A 562 -8.90 -6.15 36.05
N ARG A 563 -8.65 -6.87 34.95
CA ARG A 563 -7.53 -6.66 34.02
C ARG A 563 -8.00 -5.79 32.86
N ASP A 564 -7.19 -4.80 32.50
CA ASP A 564 -7.46 -3.93 31.34
C ASP A 564 -7.09 -4.71 30.06
N PRO A 565 -8.05 -5.01 29.17
CA PRO A 565 -7.80 -5.77 27.95
C PRO A 565 -6.75 -5.14 27.03
N ARG A 566 -6.58 -3.81 27.12
CA ARG A 566 -5.62 -3.08 26.29
C ARG A 566 -4.17 -3.45 26.60
N ILE A 567 -3.90 -4.02 27.77
CA ILE A 567 -2.57 -4.57 28.10
C ILE A 567 -2.29 -5.77 27.20
N ASP A 568 -3.22 -6.72 27.13
CA ASP A 568 -3.07 -7.91 26.27
C ASP A 568 -3.05 -7.53 24.78
N LEU A 569 -3.81 -6.49 24.39
CA LEU A 569 -3.72 -5.92 23.04
C LEU A 569 -2.32 -5.34 22.76
N ALA A 570 -1.78 -4.52 23.67
CA ALA A 570 -0.47 -3.90 23.48
C ALA A 570 0.66 -4.94 23.41
N ASP A 571 0.57 -5.99 24.23
CA ASP A 571 1.49 -7.13 24.21
C ASP A 571 1.42 -7.87 22.86
N TRP A 572 0.22 -8.08 22.32
CA TRP A 572 0.04 -8.71 21.00
C TRP A 572 0.53 -7.82 19.84
N ILE A 573 0.22 -6.52 19.85
CA ILE A 573 0.70 -5.56 18.83
C ILE A 573 2.23 -5.54 18.82
N SER A 574 2.83 -5.45 20.01
CA SER A 574 4.28 -5.29 20.19
C SER A 574 5.09 -6.58 20.07
N SER A 575 4.44 -7.71 19.81
CA SER A 575 5.10 -9.01 19.65
C SER A 575 6.00 -9.04 18.42
N ALA A 576 7.16 -9.69 18.53
CA ALA A 576 8.06 -9.95 17.41
C ALA A 576 7.41 -10.83 16.32
N GLU A 577 6.43 -11.66 16.71
CA GLU A 577 5.69 -12.56 15.82
C GLU A 577 4.47 -11.90 15.17
N ASN A 578 4.17 -10.63 15.50
CA ASN A 578 3.04 -9.93 14.90
C ASN A 578 3.29 -9.67 13.40
N PRO A 579 2.46 -10.19 12.48
CA PRO A 579 2.72 -10.10 11.05
C PRO A 579 2.47 -8.70 10.47
N PHE A 580 1.86 -7.80 11.23
CA PHE A 580 1.41 -6.49 10.77
C PHE A 580 2.29 -5.34 11.28
N PHE A 581 2.63 -5.37 12.57
CA PHE A 581 3.16 -4.22 13.30
C PHE A 581 4.45 -3.64 12.70
N ALA A 582 5.47 -4.48 12.53
CA ALA A 582 6.74 -4.04 11.95
C ALA A 582 6.59 -3.67 10.47
N ARG A 583 5.83 -4.45 9.69
CA ARG A 583 5.60 -4.21 8.24
C ARG A 583 4.93 -2.86 7.98
N MET A 584 3.93 -2.52 8.79
CA MET A 584 3.24 -1.23 8.74
C MET A 584 4.25 -0.09 8.86
N LEU A 585 5.03 -0.09 9.94
CA LEU A 585 5.91 1.04 10.23
C LEU A 585 7.02 1.19 9.18
N VAL A 586 7.69 0.10 8.80
CA VAL A 586 8.77 0.18 7.81
C VAL A 586 8.25 0.63 6.45
N ASN A 587 7.03 0.24 6.06
CA ASN A 587 6.40 0.72 4.83
C ASN A 587 6.05 2.23 4.91
N ARG A 588 5.53 2.69 6.06
CA ARG A 588 5.26 4.12 6.30
C ARG A 588 6.53 4.97 6.23
N TYR A 589 7.63 4.50 6.81
CA TYR A 589 8.91 5.22 6.78
C TYR A 589 9.56 5.13 5.40
N TRP A 590 9.44 4.00 4.71
CA TRP A 590 9.84 3.88 3.31
C TRP A 590 9.16 4.94 2.44
N LYS A 591 7.83 5.11 2.56
CA LYS A 591 7.10 6.16 1.85
C LYS A 591 7.57 7.57 2.22
N HIS A 592 7.95 7.82 3.47
CA HIS A 592 8.50 9.11 3.89
C HIS A 592 9.75 9.49 3.09
N PHE A 593 10.62 8.53 2.76
CA PHE A 593 11.85 8.78 2.00
C PHE A 593 11.68 8.75 0.49
N PHE A 594 10.85 7.84 -0.03
CA PHE A 594 10.70 7.61 -1.47
C PHE A 594 9.43 8.20 -2.08
N GLY A 595 8.49 8.69 -1.27
CA GLY A 595 7.20 9.27 -1.70
C GLY A 595 6.14 8.24 -2.05
N ARG A 596 6.53 6.97 -2.15
CA ARG A 596 5.65 5.82 -2.40
C ARG A 596 6.08 4.65 -1.53
N GLY A 597 5.14 4.05 -0.82
CA GLY A 597 5.38 2.84 -0.03
C GLY A 597 5.72 1.63 -0.91
N LEU A 598 6.29 0.57 -0.34
CA LEU A 598 6.39 -0.74 -1.00
C LEU A 598 4.98 -1.32 -1.23
N VAL A 599 4.09 -1.10 -0.27
CA VAL A 599 2.63 -1.18 -0.41
C VAL A 599 2.09 0.25 -0.47
N GLU A 600 1.24 0.55 -1.44
CA GLU A 600 0.64 1.88 -1.63
C GLU A 600 -0.89 1.74 -1.77
N PRO A 601 -1.71 2.43 -0.96
CA PRO A 601 -1.35 3.30 0.17
C PRO A 601 -0.57 2.59 1.29
N GLU A 602 0.15 3.36 2.12
CA GLU A 602 1.11 2.85 3.10
C GLU A 602 0.49 2.06 4.28
N ASP A 603 -0.77 2.37 4.58
CA ASP A 603 -1.60 1.85 5.67
C ASP A 603 -2.71 0.92 5.14
N ASP A 604 -2.52 0.36 3.94
CA ASP A 604 -3.45 -0.52 3.25
C ASP A 604 -2.79 -1.87 2.90
N ILE A 605 -2.23 -2.50 3.92
CA ILE A 605 -1.46 -3.75 3.83
C ILE A 605 -2.42 -4.93 3.89
N ARG A 606 -2.72 -5.48 2.73
CA ARG A 606 -3.62 -6.62 2.57
C ARG A 606 -3.14 -7.54 1.46
N ILE A 607 -3.57 -8.81 1.49
CA ILE A 607 -3.22 -9.78 0.44
C ILE A 607 -3.61 -9.29 -0.96
N THR A 608 -4.74 -8.57 -1.07
CA THR A 608 -5.23 -7.99 -2.33
C THR A 608 -4.56 -6.67 -2.72
N ASN A 609 -3.55 -6.22 -1.98
CA ASN A 609 -2.68 -5.10 -2.28
C ASN A 609 -1.22 -5.48 -1.98
N PRO A 610 -0.64 -6.42 -2.73
CA PRO A 610 0.68 -6.95 -2.42
C PRO A 610 1.77 -5.88 -2.59
N ALA A 611 2.86 -6.02 -1.83
CA ALA A 611 4.04 -5.17 -1.96
C ALA A 611 4.70 -5.33 -3.34
N THR A 612 5.29 -4.25 -3.86
CA THR A 612 6.08 -4.30 -5.10
C THR A 612 7.38 -5.10 -4.93
N HIS A 613 7.92 -5.12 -3.70
CA HIS A 613 9.10 -5.86 -3.28
C HIS A 613 8.79 -6.58 -1.95
N PRO A 614 8.11 -7.73 -1.98
CA PRO A 614 7.71 -8.43 -0.76
C PRO A 614 8.91 -8.86 0.07
N GLU A 615 9.98 -9.39 -0.55
CA GLU A 615 11.18 -9.83 0.17
C GLU A 615 11.90 -8.67 0.88
N LEU A 616 11.88 -7.48 0.28
CA LEU A 616 12.42 -6.27 0.91
C LEU A 616 11.59 -5.81 2.11
N LEU A 617 10.25 -5.83 1.99
CA LEU A 617 9.37 -5.48 3.09
C LEU A 617 9.59 -6.41 4.28
N ASP A 618 9.76 -7.71 4.01
CA ASP A 618 10.00 -8.74 5.00
C ASP A 618 11.35 -8.53 5.72
N GLU A 619 12.44 -8.35 4.97
CA GLU A 619 13.77 -8.13 5.58
C GLU A 619 13.86 -6.79 6.32
N LEU A 620 13.19 -5.72 5.84
CA LEU A 620 13.08 -4.47 6.59
C LEU A 620 12.37 -4.66 7.93
N ALA A 621 11.22 -5.37 7.92
CA ALA A 621 10.46 -5.65 9.14
C ALA A 621 11.26 -6.49 10.12
N GLU A 622 11.93 -7.55 9.65
CA GLU A 622 12.82 -8.37 10.47
C GLU A 622 13.99 -7.57 11.05
N SER A 623 14.65 -6.75 10.23
CA SER A 623 15.76 -5.89 10.68
C SER A 623 15.31 -4.91 11.76
N PHE A 624 14.09 -4.38 11.64
CA PHE A 624 13.52 -3.46 12.60
C PHE A 624 13.15 -4.14 13.93
N VAL A 625 12.64 -5.37 13.90
CA VAL A 625 12.44 -6.17 15.12
C VAL A 625 13.79 -6.50 15.77
N LYS A 626 14.79 -6.91 14.98
CA LYS A 626 16.15 -7.24 15.46
C LYS A 626 16.86 -6.03 16.07
N SER A 627 16.58 -4.81 15.62
CA SER A 627 17.11 -3.58 16.21
C SER A 627 16.40 -3.16 17.51
N ASN A 628 15.49 -3.99 18.04
CA ASN A 628 14.62 -3.66 19.16
C ASN A 628 13.75 -2.42 18.86
N TYR A 629 13.17 -2.39 17.66
CA TYR A 629 12.24 -1.36 17.21
C TYR A 629 12.86 0.06 17.20
N ASP A 630 14.14 0.17 16.84
CA ASP A 630 14.89 1.43 16.78
C ASP A 630 14.55 2.24 15.50
N LEU A 631 13.92 3.40 15.69
CA LEU A 631 13.49 4.28 14.60
C LEU A 631 14.65 5.00 13.91
N LYS A 632 15.70 5.37 14.66
CA LYS A 632 16.89 6.00 14.08
C LYS A 632 17.67 5.01 13.23
N GLU A 633 17.77 3.75 13.66
CA GLU A 633 18.42 2.69 12.88
C GLU A 633 17.68 2.41 11.57
N LEU A 634 16.34 2.38 11.58
CA LEU A 634 15.55 2.25 10.35
C LEU A 634 15.86 3.40 9.36
N CYS A 635 15.85 4.65 9.84
CA CYS A 635 16.21 5.81 9.02
C CYS A 635 17.64 5.71 8.48
N ARG A 636 18.60 5.27 9.32
CA ARG A 636 20.01 5.09 8.95
C ARG A 636 20.17 4.05 7.86
N VAL A 637 19.53 2.89 7.98
CA VAL A 637 19.59 1.81 6.99
C VAL A 637 19.04 2.28 5.64
N ILE A 638 17.91 3.01 5.63
CA ILE A 638 17.32 3.55 4.41
C ILE A 638 18.24 4.59 3.76
N CYS A 639 18.68 5.60 4.51
CA CYS A 639 19.45 6.72 3.94
C CYS A 639 20.87 6.33 3.49
N ASN A 640 21.45 5.28 4.07
CA ASN A 640 22.75 4.75 3.64
C ASN A 640 22.67 3.81 2.41
N SER A 641 21.47 3.44 1.95
CA SER A 641 21.32 2.66 0.72
C SER A 641 21.74 3.46 -0.52
N ARG A 642 22.27 2.79 -1.54
CA ARG A 642 22.44 3.42 -2.87
C ARG A 642 21.11 3.84 -3.45
N THR A 643 20.07 3.04 -3.22
CA THR A 643 18.71 3.30 -3.69
C THR A 643 18.21 4.68 -3.27
N TYR A 644 18.38 5.05 -1.99
CA TYR A 644 18.03 6.40 -1.52
C TYR A 644 18.91 7.49 -2.14
N GLN A 645 20.15 7.16 -2.49
CA GLN A 645 21.14 8.09 -3.04
C GLN A 645 21.15 8.15 -4.57
N PHE A 646 20.19 7.52 -5.26
CA PHE A 646 20.06 7.70 -6.71
C PHE A 646 19.66 9.13 -7.07
N SER A 647 20.09 9.59 -8.24
CA SER A 647 19.65 10.83 -8.85
C SER A 647 18.16 10.73 -9.20
N SER A 648 17.45 11.85 -9.12
CA SER A 648 16.09 11.94 -9.64
C SER A 648 16.00 12.17 -11.13
N PHE A 649 17.11 12.61 -11.74
CA PHE A 649 17.21 12.71 -13.19
C PHE A 649 17.12 11.29 -13.78
N PRO A 650 16.09 11.01 -14.58
CA PRO A 650 15.94 9.69 -15.18
C PRO A 650 16.99 9.50 -16.27
N ASN A 651 17.42 8.26 -16.44
CA ASN A 651 18.03 7.82 -17.69
C ASN A 651 16.92 7.53 -18.73
N LYS A 652 17.30 7.19 -19.97
CA LYS A 652 16.36 6.91 -21.05
C LYS A 652 15.43 5.69 -20.84
N TYR A 653 15.61 4.93 -19.77
CA TYR A 653 14.86 3.69 -19.50
C TYR A 653 13.94 3.79 -18.29
N ASN A 654 14.22 4.67 -17.31
CA ASN A 654 13.51 4.72 -16.03
C ASN A 654 12.69 6.02 -15.82
N GLN A 655 12.45 6.79 -16.89
CA GLN A 655 11.63 8.00 -16.83
C GLN A 655 10.21 7.72 -16.29
N ASP A 656 9.60 6.65 -16.77
CA ASP A 656 8.25 6.22 -16.40
C ASP A 656 8.23 5.23 -15.22
N ASP A 657 9.38 5.00 -14.57
CA ASP A 657 9.41 4.20 -13.35
C ASP A 657 8.77 4.98 -12.20
N ASP A 658 7.70 4.41 -11.65
CA ASP A 658 6.95 4.95 -10.53
C ASP A 658 6.81 3.97 -9.36
N GLN A 659 7.43 2.78 -9.42
CA GLN A 659 7.24 1.74 -8.41
C GLN A 659 8.45 0.83 -8.15
N ASN A 660 9.52 0.91 -8.96
CA ASN A 660 10.67 0.00 -8.88
C ASN A 660 11.93 0.63 -8.25
N TYR A 661 11.90 1.94 -7.96
CA TYR A 661 12.97 2.67 -7.30
C TYR A 661 14.29 2.65 -8.08
N ALA A 662 14.20 2.63 -9.42
CA ALA A 662 15.35 2.78 -10.30
C ALA A 662 15.91 4.21 -10.27
N ARG A 663 15.23 5.16 -9.64
CA ARG A 663 15.66 6.54 -9.42
C ARG A 663 15.01 7.09 -8.16
N TYR A 664 15.49 8.23 -7.69
CA TYR A 664 14.77 8.98 -6.66
C TYR A 664 13.57 9.70 -7.29
N TYR A 665 12.38 9.59 -6.69
CA TYR A 665 11.21 10.30 -7.19
C TYR A 665 11.17 11.71 -6.58
N PRO A 666 11.12 12.78 -7.38
CA PRO A 666 10.95 14.12 -6.85
C PRO A 666 9.64 14.26 -6.07
N ARG A 667 9.71 14.86 -4.88
CA ARG A 667 8.57 15.05 -3.98
C ARG A 667 8.42 16.51 -3.63
N ARG A 668 7.21 17.03 -3.78
CA ARG A 668 6.91 18.38 -3.32
C ARG A 668 7.15 18.46 -1.81
N LEU A 669 7.78 19.53 -1.34
CA LEU A 669 7.92 19.77 0.09
C LEU A 669 6.54 19.85 0.76
N SER A 670 6.43 19.32 1.97
CA SER A 670 5.24 19.50 2.80
C SER A 670 4.99 20.98 3.06
N ALA A 671 3.73 21.35 3.30
CA ALA A 671 3.35 22.74 3.58
C ALA A 671 4.23 23.41 4.65
N GLU A 672 4.50 22.69 5.73
CA GLU A 672 5.30 23.16 6.85
C GLU A 672 6.76 23.35 6.45
N VAL A 673 7.38 22.35 5.82
CA VAL A 673 8.78 22.39 5.39
C VAL A 673 8.98 23.43 4.30
N MET A 674 8.02 23.61 3.40
CA MET A 674 8.07 24.62 2.35
C MET A 674 8.03 26.03 2.93
N LEU A 675 7.09 26.31 3.84
CA LEU A 675 6.98 27.60 4.51
C LEU A 675 8.25 27.92 5.31
N ASP A 676 8.75 26.93 6.07
CA ASP A 676 9.98 27.08 6.84
C ASP A 676 11.19 27.31 5.94
N ALA A 677 11.34 26.56 4.85
CA ALA A 677 12.43 26.75 3.88
C ALA A 677 12.39 28.12 3.22
N MET A 678 11.20 28.63 2.87
CA MET A 678 11.04 29.98 2.31
C MET A 678 11.47 31.06 3.31
N ASN A 679 11.07 30.93 4.58
CA ASN A 679 11.53 31.83 5.63
C ASN A 679 13.06 31.72 5.84
N ASP A 680 13.61 30.50 5.86
CA ASP A 680 15.05 30.27 5.99
C ASP A 680 15.81 30.94 4.84
N ALA A 681 15.31 30.88 3.60
CA ALA A 681 15.89 31.44 2.37
C ALA A 681 15.68 32.96 2.21
N ALA A 682 14.64 33.53 2.84
CA ALA A 682 14.44 34.98 2.89
C ALA A 682 14.98 35.63 4.18
N GLY A 683 15.40 34.85 5.18
CA GLY A 683 15.77 35.36 6.50
C GLY A 683 14.58 35.93 7.29
N ALA A 684 13.37 35.49 6.96
CA ALA A 684 12.13 35.91 7.63
C ALA A 684 11.80 34.98 8.82
N LYS A 685 10.80 35.36 9.61
CA LYS A 685 10.33 34.60 10.77
C LYS A 685 8.84 34.35 10.65
N ASN A 686 8.44 33.10 10.91
CA ASN A 686 7.03 32.79 11.06
C ASN A 686 6.44 33.52 12.27
N ASN A 687 5.14 33.82 12.17
CA ASN A 687 4.34 34.34 13.27
C ASN A 687 3.00 33.61 13.27
N PHE A 688 2.79 32.74 14.25
CA PHE A 688 1.56 32.00 14.46
C PHE A 688 0.94 32.44 15.79
N ASN A 689 -0.39 32.57 15.86
CA ASN A 689 -0.99 33.00 17.12
C ASN A 689 -0.69 32.01 18.24
N HIS A 690 -0.57 32.53 19.47
CA HIS A 690 -0.26 31.75 20.67
C HIS A 690 1.07 30.97 20.63
N GLN A 691 1.93 31.26 19.64
CA GLN A 691 3.30 30.75 19.55
C GLN A 691 4.30 31.90 19.64
N PRO A 692 5.50 31.68 20.21
CA PRO A 692 6.60 32.63 20.07
C PRO A 692 6.92 32.92 18.59
N VAL A 693 7.27 34.17 18.29
CA VAL A 693 7.74 34.56 16.95
C VAL A 693 8.99 33.76 16.58
N GLY A 694 9.03 33.23 15.35
CA GLY A 694 10.12 32.41 14.84
C GLY A 694 9.98 30.90 15.10
N VAL A 695 8.90 30.44 15.74
CA VAL A 695 8.59 29.01 15.80
C VAL A 695 8.43 28.46 14.39
N ARG A 696 9.07 27.31 14.12
CA ARG A 696 9.02 26.65 12.82
C ARG A 696 7.65 25.99 12.63
N ALA A 697 7.11 26.06 11.43
CA ALA A 697 5.83 25.44 11.07
C ALA A 697 5.85 23.93 11.32
N VAL A 698 7.00 23.28 11.09
CA VAL A 698 7.16 21.84 11.36
C VAL A 698 7.08 21.49 12.85
N ALA A 699 7.29 22.44 13.76
CA ALA A 699 7.23 22.21 15.20
C ALA A 699 5.86 22.54 15.81
N LEU A 700 4.88 22.91 14.98
CA LEU A 700 3.54 23.26 15.44
C LEU A 700 2.81 22.03 16.01
N PRO A 701 2.26 22.12 17.23
CA PRO A 701 1.78 20.95 17.96
C PRO A 701 0.47 20.37 17.41
N ASP A 702 -0.40 21.21 16.83
CA ASP A 702 -1.75 20.84 16.44
C ASP A 702 -2.24 21.62 15.20
N ASP A 703 -3.50 21.42 14.82
CA ASP A 703 -4.13 22.00 13.63
C ASP A 703 -4.49 23.50 13.76
N SER A 704 -4.29 24.15 14.92
CA SER A 704 -4.70 25.54 15.16
C SER A 704 -4.19 26.53 14.09
N ALA A 705 -2.94 26.39 13.68
CA ALA A 705 -2.33 27.24 12.66
C ALA A 705 -2.96 27.10 11.25
N ASN A 706 -3.74 26.04 10.98
CA ASN A 706 -4.43 25.86 9.71
C ASN A 706 -5.57 26.85 9.52
N VAL A 707 -6.15 27.34 10.62
CA VAL A 707 -7.23 28.34 10.61
C VAL A 707 -6.69 29.69 10.14
N GLU A 708 -5.47 30.02 10.54
CA GLU A 708 -4.86 31.35 10.35
C GLU A 708 -3.99 31.40 9.09
N SER A 709 -3.23 30.34 8.83
CA SER A 709 -2.33 30.27 7.68
C SER A 709 -3.05 29.67 6.47
N PHE A 710 -3.46 30.54 5.56
CA PHE A 710 -3.96 30.11 4.25
C PHE A 710 -2.92 29.25 3.51
N PHE A 711 -1.64 29.56 3.65
CA PHE A 711 -0.53 28.80 3.08
C PHE A 711 -0.57 27.34 3.57
N LEU A 712 -0.56 27.11 4.89
CA LEU A 712 -0.53 25.75 5.44
C LEU A 712 -1.72 24.91 4.96
N ARG A 713 -2.91 25.52 4.91
CA ARG A 713 -4.13 24.86 4.43
C ARG A 713 -4.06 24.53 2.94
N VAL A 714 -3.71 25.48 2.08
CA VAL A 714 -3.74 25.28 0.61
C VAL A 714 -2.62 24.35 0.13
N PHE A 715 -1.50 24.29 0.87
CA PHE A 715 -0.40 23.37 0.61
C PHE A 715 -0.60 21.97 1.22
N GLY A 716 -1.70 21.73 1.92
CA GLY A 716 -2.11 20.39 2.33
C GLY A 716 -1.56 19.93 3.68
N ARG A 717 -1.40 20.82 4.66
CA ARG A 717 -1.19 20.43 6.07
C ARG A 717 -2.44 19.69 6.58
N PRO A 718 -2.30 18.54 7.26
CA PRO A 718 -3.44 17.76 7.76
C PRO A 718 -4.28 18.56 8.76
N GLN A 719 -5.59 18.29 8.79
CA GLN A 719 -6.51 18.83 9.79
C GLN A 719 -6.53 17.98 11.07
N MET A 720 -5.89 16.81 11.04
CA MET A 720 -5.79 15.86 12.15
C MET A 720 -7.17 15.32 12.56
N ASP A 721 -8.08 15.20 11.57
CA ASP A 721 -9.46 14.73 11.78
C ASP A 721 -9.56 13.20 11.81
N THR A 722 -8.68 12.54 11.07
CA THR A 722 -8.65 11.12 10.79
C THR A 722 -7.25 10.56 11.04
N ALA A 723 -7.17 9.25 11.22
CA ALA A 723 -5.90 8.55 11.36
C ALA A 723 -5.22 8.24 10.00
N CYS A 724 -5.66 8.90 8.92
CA CYS A 724 -5.16 8.67 7.57
C CYS A 724 -4.02 9.62 7.22
N GLU A 725 -2.89 9.10 6.77
CA GLU A 725 -1.84 9.92 6.16
C GLU A 725 -2.33 10.68 4.90
N CYS A 726 -3.40 10.19 4.27
CA CYS A 726 -4.01 10.77 3.08
C CYS A 726 -4.64 12.16 3.29
N GLU A 727 -4.80 12.63 4.53
CA GLU A 727 -5.15 14.05 4.78
C GLU A 727 -4.08 15.00 4.26
N ARG A 728 -2.82 14.57 4.25
CA ARG A 728 -1.75 15.34 3.64
C ARG A 728 -1.84 15.18 2.13
N THR A 729 -2.13 16.29 1.43
CA THR A 729 -2.22 16.29 -0.03
C THR A 729 -0.96 16.84 -0.67
N ALA A 730 -0.42 16.10 -1.64
CA ALA A 730 0.74 16.51 -2.44
C ALA A 730 0.34 17.03 -3.84
N ASN A 731 -0.95 16.99 -4.18
CA ASN A 731 -1.46 17.36 -5.50
C ASN A 731 -1.21 18.85 -5.78
N ALA A 732 -0.83 19.12 -7.03
CA ALA A 732 -0.73 20.48 -7.53
C ALA A 732 -2.12 21.08 -7.73
N ASP A 733 -2.28 22.34 -7.31
CA ASP A 733 -3.50 23.11 -7.50
C ASP A 733 -3.17 24.53 -8.02
N LEU A 734 -4.09 25.11 -8.79
CA LEU A 734 -3.96 26.48 -9.31
C LEU A 734 -3.85 27.49 -8.17
N ALA A 735 -4.59 27.29 -7.08
CA ALA A 735 -4.54 28.18 -5.92
C ALA A 735 -3.14 28.22 -5.27
N GLN A 736 -2.43 27.10 -5.24
CA GLN A 736 -1.04 27.04 -4.75
C GLN A 736 -0.10 27.88 -5.62
N SER A 737 -0.24 27.77 -6.94
CA SER A 737 0.59 28.51 -7.90
C SER A 737 0.35 30.03 -7.80
N LEU A 738 -0.91 30.46 -7.71
CA LEU A 738 -1.24 31.86 -7.51
C LEU A 738 -0.70 32.39 -6.17
N HIS A 739 -0.84 31.61 -5.10
CA HIS A 739 -0.38 32.00 -3.78
C HIS A 739 1.14 32.23 -3.72
N LEU A 740 1.92 31.43 -4.44
CA LEU A 740 3.37 31.57 -4.58
C LEU A 740 3.79 32.83 -5.37
N ILE A 741 2.96 33.28 -6.31
CA ILE A 741 3.29 34.40 -7.19
C ILE A 741 3.00 35.74 -6.51
N ASN A 742 1.85 35.90 -5.84
CA ASN A 742 1.37 37.24 -5.44
C ASN A 742 0.59 37.31 -4.12
N SER A 743 0.83 36.42 -3.15
CA SER A 743 0.15 36.50 -1.85
C SER A 743 0.80 37.47 -0.86
N ASP A 744 0.00 37.95 0.10
CA ASP A 744 0.48 38.72 1.25
C ASP A 744 1.50 37.94 2.09
N THR A 745 1.35 36.61 2.16
CA THR A 745 2.32 35.73 2.82
C THR A 745 3.68 35.82 2.13
N MET A 746 3.73 35.73 0.81
CA MET A 746 4.98 35.85 0.06
C MET A 746 5.58 37.25 0.17
N GLN A 747 4.75 38.29 0.06
CA GLN A 747 5.21 39.68 0.24
C GLN A 747 5.85 39.87 1.62
N SER A 748 5.20 39.38 2.69
CA SER A 748 5.71 39.50 4.06
C SER A 748 7.04 38.76 4.28
N ILE A 749 7.21 37.58 3.67
CA ILE A 749 8.46 36.81 3.73
C ILE A 749 9.60 37.57 3.04
N LEU A 750 9.35 38.12 1.85
CA LEU A 750 10.38 38.80 1.06
C LEU A 750 10.76 40.16 1.65
N SER A 751 9.75 40.94 2.05
CA SER A 751 9.93 42.33 2.48
C SER A 751 10.23 42.49 3.97
N ALA A 752 10.58 41.41 4.67
CA ALA A 752 10.88 41.42 6.11
C ALA A 752 11.94 42.50 6.45
N SER A 753 11.68 43.29 7.50
CA SER A 753 12.48 44.46 7.84
C SER A 753 13.90 44.13 8.32
N ASP A 754 14.10 42.93 8.87
CA ASP A 754 15.38 42.33 9.23
C ASP A 754 15.77 41.16 8.31
N GLY A 755 15.09 41.01 7.16
CA GLY A 755 15.26 39.91 6.21
C GLY A 755 16.58 39.93 5.43
N ARG A 756 16.83 38.86 4.68
CA ARG A 756 18.08 38.65 3.93
C ARG A 756 18.28 39.69 2.84
N ALA A 757 17.23 40.09 2.13
CA ALA A 757 17.35 41.07 1.05
C ALA A 757 17.96 42.40 1.54
N ILE A 758 17.50 42.90 2.69
CA ILE A 758 18.04 44.14 3.27
C ILE A 758 19.43 43.93 3.89
N GLN A 759 19.70 42.76 4.46
CA GLN A 759 21.05 42.42 4.94
C GLN A 759 22.07 42.42 3.80
N LEU A 760 21.75 41.78 2.67
CA LEU A 760 22.60 41.76 1.47
C LEU A 760 22.75 43.14 0.83
N ALA A 761 21.69 43.95 0.83
CA ALA A 761 21.77 45.32 0.31
C ALA A 761 22.70 46.22 1.12
N ARG A 762 22.76 46.01 2.45
CA ARG A 762 23.58 46.78 3.40
C ARG A 762 25.00 46.26 3.55
N ASP A 763 25.23 44.97 3.35
CA ASP A 763 26.58 44.40 3.41
C ASP A 763 27.41 44.90 2.22
N LYS A 764 28.45 45.69 2.52
CA LYS A 764 29.43 46.18 1.53
C LYS A 764 30.78 45.48 1.63
N SER A 765 30.90 44.49 2.52
CA SER A 765 32.14 43.75 2.74
C SER A 765 32.41 42.70 1.66
N LYS A 766 31.39 42.33 0.88
CA LYS A 766 31.45 41.36 -0.21
C LYS A 766 30.83 41.95 -1.48
N ASP A 767 31.20 41.39 -2.63
CA ASP A 767 30.59 41.73 -3.91
C ASP A 767 29.27 40.96 -4.14
N ASP A 768 28.47 41.44 -5.11
CA ASP A 768 27.18 40.83 -5.43
C ASP A 768 27.32 39.38 -5.91
N GLN A 769 28.41 39.05 -6.60
CA GLN A 769 28.68 37.68 -7.04
C GLN A 769 28.80 36.74 -5.84
N THR A 770 29.53 37.13 -4.79
CA THR A 770 29.65 36.37 -3.55
C THR A 770 28.30 36.27 -2.85
N HIS A 771 27.52 37.35 -2.78
CA HIS A 771 26.18 37.32 -2.17
C HIS A 771 25.22 36.37 -2.89
N ILE A 772 25.16 36.43 -4.22
CA ILE A 772 24.32 35.53 -5.02
C ILE A 772 24.79 34.08 -4.82
N THR A 773 26.09 33.85 -4.82
CA THR A 773 26.66 32.52 -4.57
C THR A 773 26.26 31.97 -3.20
N GLU A 774 26.35 32.79 -2.14
CA GLU A 774 25.93 32.40 -0.79
C GLU A 774 24.44 32.11 -0.69
N LEU A 775 23.60 32.87 -1.43
CA LEU A 775 22.17 32.63 -1.50
C LEU A 775 21.85 31.27 -2.13
N TYR A 776 22.50 30.90 -3.22
CA TYR A 776 22.32 29.60 -3.88
C TYR A 776 22.83 28.43 -3.03
N LEU A 777 23.98 28.59 -2.37
CA LEU A 777 24.52 27.59 -1.43
C LEU A 777 23.60 27.37 -0.22
N LEU A 778 22.87 28.40 0.22
CA LEU A 778 21.89 28.27 1.28
C LEU A 778 20.60 27.60 0.78
N ALA A 779 20.02 28.10 -0.30
CA ALA A 779 18.71 27.65 -0.77
C ALA A 779 18.73 26.26 -1.42
N MET A 780 19.80 25.96 -2.17
CA MET A 780 19.91 24.78 -3.04
C MET A 780 21.11 23.89 -2.72
N SER A 781 21.99 24.31 -1.82
CA SER A 781 23.24 23.61 -1.48
C SER A 781 24.27 23.50 -2.62
N ARG A 782 24.03 24.14 -3.77
CA ARG A 782 24.93 24.19 -4.93
C ARG A 782 25.35 25.62 -5.28
N GLN A 783 26.36 25.72 -6.14
CA GLN A 783 26.71 26.96 -6.82
C GLN A 783 25.61 27.37 -7.80
N PRO A 784 25.40 28.69 -8.05
CA PRO A 784 24.60 29.13 -9.19
C PRO A 784 25.27 28.67 -10.48
N THR A 785 24.46 28.33 -11.47
CA THR A 785 24.96 28.18 -12.85
C THR A 785 25.40 29.56 -13.38
N GLN A 786 26.22 29.57 -14.44
CA GLN A 786 26.69 30.82 -15.02
C GLN A 786 25.51 31.70 -15.49
N ASP A 787 24.51 31.10 -16.14
CA ASP A 787 23.32 31.80 -16.61
C ASP A 787 22.49 32.40 -15.45
N GLU A 788 22.33 31.67 -14.35
CA GLU A 788 21.66 32.16 -13.13
C GLU A 788 22.41 33.35 -12.52
N LEU A 789 23.75 33.25 -12.43
CA LEU A 789 24.59 34.30 -11.87
C LEU A 789 24.56 35.57 -12.73
N ASP A 790 24.74 35.43 -14.05
CA ASP A 790 24.76 36.55 -14.99
C ASP A 790 23.40 37.26 -15.01
N THR A 791 22.30 36.50 -14.98
CA THR A 791 20.94 37.05 -14.92
C THR A 791 20.72 37.86 -13.64
N ALA A 792 21.14 37.34 -12.49
CA ALA A 792 20.99 38.03 -11.21
C ALA A 792 21.85 39.31 -11.12
N LEU A 793 23.10 39.24 -11.59
CA LEU A 793 24.00 40.41 -11.66
C LEU A 793 23.45 41.49 -12.60
N ALA A 794 22.93 41.10 -13.77
CA ALA A 794 22.32 42.02 -14.71
C ALA A 794 21.08 42.72 -14.12
N HIS A 795 20.26 42.00 -13.35
CA HIS A 795 19.09 42.57 -12.67
C HIS A 795 19.49 43.60 -11.60
N LEU A 796 20.48 43.29 -10.77
CA LEU A 796 21.05 44.22 -9.79
C LEU A 796 21.59 45.50 -10.46
N ALA A 797 22.37 45.34 -11.54
CA ALA A 797 22.90 46.47 -12.30
C ALA A 797 21.79 47.36 -12.86
N LYS A 798 20.74 46.75 -13.43
CA LYS A 798 19.56 47.46 -13.95
C LYS A 798 18.85 48.26 -12.86
N LYS A 799 18.62 47.68 -11.68
CA LYS A 799 17.96 48.36 -10.55
C LYS A 799 18.80 49.54 -10.01
N ARG A 800 20.12 49.37 -9.91
CA ARG A 800 21.04 50.48 -9.55
C ARG A 800 21.00 51.61 -10.58
N GLN A 801 21.01 51.29 -11.88
CA GLN A 801 20.90 52.30 -12.94
C GLN A 801 19.59 53.08 -12.86
N GLN A 802 18.47 52.40 -12.57
CA GLN A 802 17.16 53.05 -12.39
C GLN A 802 17.15 54.00 -11.18
N ALA A 803 17.73 53.59 -10.06
CA ALA A 803 17.87 54.45 -8.88
C ALA A 803 18.77 55.67 -9.14
N ALA A 804 19.87 55.48 -9.87
CA ALA A 804 20.75 56.56 -10.27
C ALA A 804 20.08 57.55 -11.23
N ALA A 805 19.15 57.08 -12.08
CA ALA A 805 18.41 57.92 -13.03
C ALA A 805 17.31 58.78 -12.35
N ASP A 806 16.72 58.32 -11.24
CA ASP A 806 15.74 59.08 -10.45
C ASP A 806 15.93 58.90 -8.93
N PRO A 807 16.96 59.53 -8.33
CA PRO A 807 17.29 59.37 -6.91
C PRO A 807 16.23 59.91 -5.94
N LYS A 808 15.29 60.73 -6.43
CA LYS A 808 14.17 61.24 -5.63
C LYS A 808 13.08 60.20 -5.44
N LYS A 809 12.99 59.21 -6.34
CA LYS A 809 11.97 58.17 -6.32
C LYS A 809 12.37 56.95 -5.49
N THR A 810 13.62 56.52 -5.56
CA THR A 810 14.12 55.41 -4.74
C THR A 810 15.60 55.59 -4.42
N SER A 811 16.01 55.20 -3.21
CA SER A 811 17.42 55.21 -2.84
C SER A 811 18.14 53.99 -3.44
N GLU A 812 19.47 54.06 -3.57
CA GLU A 812 20.24 52.90 -4.04
C GLU A 812 20.07 51.69 -3.11
N GLU A 813 20.08 51.89 -1.78
CA GLU A 813 19.82 50.80 -0.81
C GLU A 813 18.46 50.15 -1.08
N GLN A 814 17.42 50.95 -1.28
CA GLN A 814 16.07 50.45 -1.54
C GLN A 814 15.98 49.71 -2.89
N ALA A 815 16.62 50.22 -3.94
CA ALA A 815 16.64 49.54 -5.23
C ALA A 815 17.42 48.22 -5.21
N VAL A 816 18.54 48.16 -4.47
CA VAL A 816 19.32 46.93 -4.29
C VAL A 816 18.56 45.94 -3.42
N LYS A 817 17.87 46.40 -2.37
CA LYS A 817 16.97 45.58 -1.56
C LYS A 817 15.89 44.94 -2.44
N GLU A 818 15.17 45.73 -3.24
CA GLU A 818 14.15 45.23 -4.16
C GLU A 818 14.72 44.23 -5.17
N ALA A 819 15.93 44.46 -5.68
CA ALA A 819 16.59 43.51 -6.58
C ALA A 819 16.85 42.15 -5.90
N TYR A 820 17.31 42.15 -4.63
CA TYR A 820 17.49 40.91 -3.87
C TYR A 820 16.15 40.27 -3.48
N GLU A 821 15.09 41.05 -3.20
CA GLU A 821 13.73 40.52 -3.00
C GLU A 821 13.26 39.76 -4.25
N ASP A 822 13.44 40.34 -5.45
CA ASP A 822 13.11 39.71 -6.73
C ASP A 822 13.93 38.42 -6.94
N ILE A 823 15.24 38.43 -6.66
CA ILE A 823 16.11 37.26 -6.82
C ILE A 823 15.71 36.14 -5.86
N ILE A 824 15.48 36.45 -4.59
CA ILE A 824 15.03 35.47 -3.59
C ILE A 824 13.67 34.90 -4.01
N TRP A 825 12.74 35.74 -4.47
CA TRP A 825 11.44 35.30 -4.97
C TRP A 825 11.57 34.33 -6.14
N VAL A 826 12.46 34.59 -7.10
CA VAL A 826 12.72 33.66 -8.20
C VAL A 826 13.26 32.33 -7.66
N VAL A 827 14.28 32.35 -6.80
CA VAL A 827 14.91 31.15 -6.24
C VAL A 827 13.90 30.25 -5.53
N ILE A 828 13.09 30.81 -4.62
CA ILE A 828 12.14 30.03 -3.81
C ILE A 828 10.92 29.52 -4.62
N ASN A 829 10.71 30.05 -5.82
CA ASN A 829 9.63 29.63 -6.74
C ASN A 829 10.08 28.65 -7.83
N THR A 830 11.37 28.31 -7.89
CA THR A 830 11.85 27.29 -8.81
C THR A 830 11.35 25.89 -8.41
N LYS A 831 11.15 25.02 -9.40
CA LYS A 831 10.81 23.61 -9.14
C LYS A 831 11.87 22.90 -8.29
N GLU A 832 13.14 23.25 -8.48
CA GLU A 832 14.25 22.71 -7.69
C GLU A 832 14.11 23.05 -6.19
N PHE A 833 13.61 24.24 -5.86
CA PHE A 833 13.39 24.65 -4.47
C PHE A 833 12.18 23.95 -3.86
N LEU A 834 11.06 23.96 -4.60
CA LEU A 834 9.76 23.46 -4.15
C LEU A 834 9.70 21.94 -4.01
N PHE A 835 10.67 21.22 -4.57
CA PHE A 835 10.74 19.76 -4.52
C PHE A 835 12.04 19.29 -3.84
N ASN A 836 11.90 18.26 -3.03
CA ASN A 836 13.02 17.40 -2.67
C ASN A 836 13.26 16.40 -3.81
N HIS A 837 14.49 16.31 -4.30
CA HIS A 837 14.81 15.63 -5.56
C HIS A 837 16.12 14.86 -5.48
#